data_AF-A0A9W9SYM2-F1
#
_entry.id   AF-A0A9W9SYM2-F1
#
_cell.length_a   1.000
_cell.length_b   1.000
_cell.length_c   1.000
_cell.angle_alpha   90.00
_cell.angle_beta   90.00
_cell.angle_gamma   90.00
#
_symmetry.space_group_name_H-M   'P 1'
#
loop_
_entity.id
_entity.type
_entity.pdbx_description
1 polymer ?
#
loop_
_entity_poly.entity_id
_entity_poly.type
_entity_poly.pdbx_seq_one_letter_code
_entity_poly.pdbx_strand_id
1 'polypeptide(L)'
;MLRHVLATFSERSHEEELEYLNETLLWVTCADQPWTLADLEAILRLRSPERDGMIDLEGALRRQWASFFTLDREDGLTTAELENGSANLDVFDWDSDQEKQDEYESSDEDYFMDFNSKKRTTTVTFCHASIGDFLRDESEGKVSATLITNPEFATKANNSGHTLENTARNWCGHLLTTIPSKGSAENRREIVKMVLIAFRSEESMSRWIWGNVLALSTATIKAVRQWWQDQDVREFLSPEEKEFISTTEGNPVNLFKPMAMFCVKAWLREDLASPGLMASIVWRYQMLVKGEEVHDEHRNITAEEVIEAAEFGGPEKTSQWFQQCAIALRESGYQSESLHYFNKAMELNADNWRTLCELAQTYHWQNDWQKSIELSERARLSLLTTISESSDAGPLKEHLHRCLEHMGRVYEEQEDREKRFEVVQEAYQYAPSCWNCLEALLQYHNDNRAYEVTMELLKKLAENLPPEEDFSEFTQFFLGSVFGVDRKARLSADAALATDDLNFVLESLQTTAKAARTESRTLIAAEVDMAIARIYDELLFGHLKAIRCWENIMDTYSSSSPGTLIGTIRQLACSNLTHAFLCNAVEVGVDTPEAEESVARLEQLAHESQKYLSESCAFVRDVYLGIYYRLRGQDERAQALFRPSLQRSVQILCDDNPTNDDLSALRYILMRAGDFKNVVSIAYRSEQDGSESWYTCCGPCRRKVPTRNVVSIAYRSEQDGSESWYTCCGPCRRKVPTRNGFSICRICLEELCPDCVKLGEGVMPKKRCNSQHVEYLISIPPQIEEISGGGMLVDSKEMEFKTWLNQLKKEWALGDCKPDCTEAPHLNIGDFLGACVEYF
;
A
#
# COMPACT_ATOMS: atom_id res chain seq x y z
N MET A 1 26.61 30.19 12.03
CA MET A 1 25.45 30.33 11.14
C MET A 1 24.16 30.08 11.92
N LEU A 2 23.84 28.86 12.34
CA LEU A 2 22.63 28.54 13.13
C LEU A 2 22.33 29.49 14.30
N ARG A 3 23.30 29.76 15.20
CA ARG A 3 23.14 30.76 16.29
C ARG A 3 22.72 32.17 15.81
N HIS A 4 23.15 32.58 14.62
CA HIS A 4 22.74 33.87 14.03
C HIS A 4 21.32 33.80 13.47
N VAL A 5 20.92 32.68 12.85
CA VAL A 5 19.54 32.47 12.38
C VAL A 5 18.58 32.48 13.56
N LEU A 6 18.87 31.70 14.61
CA LEU A 6 18.07 31.66 15.85
C LEU A 6 17.98 33.04 16.53
N ALA A 7 19.09 33.79 16.63
CA ALA A 7 19.06 35.15 17.16
C ALA A 7 18.21 36.10 16.29
N THR A 8 18.31 36.01 14.96
CA THR A 8 17.48 36.83 14.05
C THR A 8 15.99 36.48 14.12
N PHE A 9 15.62 35.22 14.39
CA PHE A 9 14.23 34.83 14.68
C PHE A 9 13.78 35.35 16.05
N SER A 10 14.60 35.19 17.10
CA SER A 10 14.30 35.68 18.45
C SER A 10 14.15 37.21 18.53
N GLU A 11 14.73 37.97 17.60
CA GLU A 11 14.57 39.42 17.48
C GLU A 11 13.33 39.85 16.67
N ARG A 12 12.66 38.92 15.97
CA ARG A 12 11.60 39.22 14.99
C ARG A 12 10.24 38.57 15.26
N SER A 13 10.23 37.41 15.93
CA SER A 13 9.00 36.69 16.27
C SER A 13 8.42 37.14 17.61
N HIS A 14 7.12 36.93 17.79
CA HIS A 14 6.43 37.19 19.05
C HIS A 14 6.73 36.10 20.10
N GLU A 15 6.54 36.42 21.38
CA GLU A 15 6.90 35.54 22.51
C GLU A 15 6.18 34.17 22.43
N GLU A 16 4.90 34.16 22.05
CA GLU A 16 4.09 32.95 21.86
C GLU A 16 4.55 32.11 20.63
N GLU A 17 4.91 32.75 19.52
CA GLU A 17 5.48 32.07 18.35
C GLU A 17 6.81 31.39 18.69
N LEU A 18 7.63 32.03 19.53
CA LEU A 18 8.88 31.48 20.01
C LEU A 18 8.65 30.31 20.98
N GLU A 19 7.61 30.32 21.81
CA GLU A 19 7.23 29.16 22.62
C GLU A 19 6.84 27.95 21.74
N TYR A 20 5.97 28.15 20.75
CA TYR A 20 5.60 27.07 19.81
C TYR A 20 6.79 26.57 18.98
N LEU A 21 7.62 27.46 18.45
CA LEU A 21 8.85 27.09 17.72
C LEU A 21 9.81 26.29 18.61
N ASN A 22 10.02 26.71 19.85
CA ASN A 22 10.90 26.01 20.79
C ASN A 22 10.38 24.60 21.11
N GLU A 23 9.08 24.42 21.37
CA GLU A 23 8.51 23.07 21.53
C GLU A 23 8.65 22.24 20.24
N THR A 24 8.36 22.78 19.05
CA THR A 24 8.52 22.01 17.81
C THR A 24 9.97 21.60 17.54
N LEU A 25 10.94 22.52 17.75
CA LEU A 25 12.37 22.21 17.69
C LEU A 25 12.73 21.10 18.69
N LEU A 26 12.19 21.14 19.91
CA LEU A 26 12.42 20.15 20.96
C LEU A 26 11.98 18.75 20.53
N TRP A 27 10.72 18.61 20.08
CA TRP A 27 10.12 17.32 19.74
C TRP A 27 10.75 16.70 18.50
N VAL A 28 11.05 17.51 17.46
CA VAL A 28 11.76 17.04 16.26
C VAL A 28 13.24 16.69 16.55
N THR A 29 13.88 17.36 17.52
CA THR A 29 15.25 17.01 17.99
C THR A 29 15.30 15.70 18.76
N CYS A 30 14.28 15.41 19.56
CA CYS A 30 14.23 14.22 20.43
C CYS A 30 13.63 12.98 19.75
N ALA A 31 13.17 13.11 18.50
CA ALA A 31 12.51 12.03 17.80
C ALA A 31 13.53 11.02 17.24
N ASP A 32 13.26 9.73 17.44
CA ASP A 32 13.99 8.62 16.80
C ASP A 32 13.43 8.33 15.38
N GLN A 33 12.21 8.79 15.09
CA GLN A 33 11.54 8.78 13.78
C GLN A 33 10.82 10.13 13.54
N PRO A 34 10.59 10.57 12.28
CA PRO A 34 9.87 11.81 11.99
C PRO A 34 8.47 11.87 12.63
N TRP A 35 8.13 13.00 13.25
CA TRP A 35 6.76 13.23 13.78
C TRP A 35 5.80 13.59 12.66
N THR A 36 4.53 13.20 12.76
CA THR A 36 3.51 13.73 11.85
C THR A 36 3.10 15.15 12.26
N LEU A 37 2.60 15.93 11.30
CA LEU A 37 2.07 17.26 11.51
C LEU A 37 0.86 17.24 12.47
N ALA A 38 0.03 16.20 12.43
CA ALA A 38 -1.06 15.99 13.37
C ALA A 38 -0.56 15.72 14.79
N ASP A 39 0.53 14.97 14.93
CA ASP A 39 1.17 14.72 16.22
C ASP A 39 1.75 16.00 16.80
N LEU A 40 2.42 16.83 15.99
CA LEU A 40 2.93 18.13 16.41
C LEU A 40 1.81 19.13 16.76
N GLU A 41 0.72 19.21 15.98
CA GLU A 41 -0.44 20.03 16.35
C GLU A 41 -1.07 19.56 17.67
N ALA A 42 -1.19 18.25 17.88
CA ALA A 42 -1.68 17.70 19.14
C ALA A 42 -0.76 18.09 20.31
N ILE A 43 0.56 17.96 20.14
CA ILE A 43 1.57 18.36 21.14
C ILE A 43 1.46 19.86 21.48
N LEU A 44 1.39 20.75 20.48
CA LEU A 44 1.32 22.19 20.73
C LEU A 44 -0.02 22.61 21.38
N ARG A 45 -1.14 22.01 20.96
CA ARG A 45 -2.46 22.20 21.62
C ARG A 45 -2.45 21.79 23.09
N LEU A 46 -1.72 20.74 23.43
CA LEU A 46 -1.58 20.26 24.81
C LEU A 46 -0.66 21.12 25.67
N ARG A 47 0.24 21.91 25.05
CA ARG A 47 1.11 22.88 25.73
C ARG A 47 0.44 24.24 25.94
N SER A 48 -0.39 24.68 24.99
CA SER A 48 -1.11 25.95 25.08
C SER A 48 -2.02 26.00 26.33
N PRO A 49 -1.92 27.05 27.18
CA PRO A 49 -2.79 27.20 28.35
C PRO A 49 -4.28 27.29 27.98
N GLU A 50 -4.56 27.88 26.82
CA GLU A 50 -5.91 28.15 26.29
C GLU A 50 -6.45 26.98 25.47
N ARG A 51 -5.57 26.02 25.09
CA ARG A 51 -5.82 24.75 24.38
C ARG A 51 -6.09 24.84 22.88
N ASP A 52 -6.06 26.03 22.31
CA ASP A 52 -6.28 26.23 20.87
C ASP A 52 -5.06 25.78 20.04
N GLY A 53 -3.87 25.87 20.64
CA GLY A 53 -2.58 25.55 20.00
C GLY A 53 -2.15 26.63 19.02
N MET A 54 -1.17 26.31 18.17
CA MET A 54 -0.74 27.26 17.14
C MET A 54 -1.75 27.30 15.98
N ILE A 55 -2.22 28.50 15.65
CA ILE A 55 -2.99 28.78 14.43
C ILE A 55 -2.05 28.67 13.22
N ASP A 56 -2.47 27.93 12.19
CA ASP A 56 -1.68 27.63 10.99
C ASP A 56 -0.24 27.13 11.28
N LEU A 57 -0.11 26.08 12.11
CA LEU A 57 1.17 25.41 12.33
C LEU A 57 1.80 24.94 11.00
N GLU A 58 0.98 24.51 10.04
CA GLU A 58 1.49 24.03 8.76
C GLU A 58 2.13 25.15 7.94
N GLY A 59 1.47 26.30 7.80
CA GLY A 59 2.03 27.45 7.11
C GLY A 59 3.16 28.12 7.86
N ALA A 60 3.15 28.08 9.19
CA ALA A 60 4.34 28.42 9.99
C ALA A 60 5.51 27.50 9.62
N LEU A 61 5.34 26.18 9.63
CA LEU A 61 6.39 25.22 9.24
C LEU A 61 6.85 25.36 7.79
N ARG A 62 5.93 25.59 6.84
CA ARG A 62 6.21 25.65 5.40
C ARG A 62 6.71 26.99 4.89
N ARG A 63 6.37 28.11 5.55
CA ARG A 63 6.76 29.47 5.14
C ARG A 63 7.73 30.10 6.14
N GLN A 64 7.34 30.22 7.41
CA GLN A 64 8.08 30.99 8.41
C GLN A 64 9.30 30.22 8.95
N TRP A 65 9.14 28.93 9.24
CA TRP A 65 10.15 28.07 9.88
C TRP A 65 10.80 27.08 8.90
N ALA A 66 10.57 27.24 7.59
CA ALA A 66 11.16 26.41 6.53
C ALA A 66 12.71 26.44 6.49
N SER A 67 13.34 27.42 7.16
CA SER A 67 14.79 27.44 7.36
C SER A 67 15.30 26.42 8.39
N PHE A 68 14.39 25.81 9.16
CA PHE A 68 14.67 24.74 10.11
C PHE A 68 14.05 23.40 9.68
N PHE A 69 12.80 23.42 9.20
CA PHE A 69 12.01 22.21 8.97
C PHE A 69 11.75 21.92 7.49
N THR A 70 11.41 20.67 7.20
CA THR A 70 10.85 20.20 5.93
C THR A 70 9.65 19.32 6.23
N LEU A 71 8.62 19.39 5.38
CA LEU A 71 7.38 18.65 5.55
C LEU A 71 7.21 17.66 4.40
N ASP A 72 7.48 16.39 4.71
CA ASP A 72 7.50 15.28 3.78
C ASP A 72 6.14 14.55 3.83
N ARG A 73 5.31 14.74 2.79
CA ARG A 73 4.02 14.06 2.67
C ARG A 73 4.19 12.65 2.11
N GLU A 74 3.41 11.71 2.62
CA GLU A 74 3.25 10.34 2.08
C GLU A 74 2.92 10.33 0.57
N ASP A 75 2.12 11.29 0.10
CA ASP A 75 1.77 11.43 -1.33
C ASP A 75 2.84 12.13 -2.18
N GLY A 76 3.92 12.63 -1.54
CA GLY A 76 5.07 13.24 -2.19
C GLY A 76 4.89 14.70 -2.60
N LEU A 77 3.79 15.37 -2.23
CA LEU A 77 3.54 16.75 -2.62
C LEU A 77 4.40 17.76 -1.84
N THR A 78 4.93 18.75 -2.56
CA THR A 78 5.73 19.86 -2.00
C THR A 78 4.87 21.06 -1.60
N THR A 79 5.42 21.96 -0.77
CA THR A 79 4.78 23.23 -0.38
C THR A 79 4.20 24.00 -1.58
N ALA A 80 4.94 24.09 -2.69
CA ALA A 80 4.51 24.82 -3.87
C ALA A 80 3.31 24.18 -4.61
N GLU A 81 3.19 22.84 -4.60
CA GLU A 81 2.03 22.15 -5.18
C GLU A 81 0.76 22.35 -4.34
N LEU A 82 0.90 22.58 -3.04
CA LEU A 82 -0.24 22.87 -2.16
C LEU A 82 -0.73 24.31 -2.31
N GLU A 83 0.19 25.26 -2.50
CA GLU A 83 -0.15 26.65 -2.83
C GLU A 83 -0.82 26.77 -4.21
N ASN A 84 -0.41 25.93 -5.18
CA ASN A 84 -1.08 25.83 -6.49
C ASN A 84 -2.36 24.96 -6.48
N GLY A 85 -2.52 24.08 -5.49
CA GLY A 85 -3.61 23.10 -5.45
C GLY A 85 -5.00 23.71 -5.23
N SER A 86 -5.09 24.80 -4.46
CA SER A 86 -6.34 25.54 -4.26
C SER A 86 -6.81 26.26 -5.53
N ALA A 87 -5.89 26.81 -6.32
CA ALA A 87 -6.18 27.44 -7.61
C ALA A 87 -6.62 26.44 -8.69
N ASN A 88 -6.27 25.16 -8.56
CA ASN A 88 -6.62 24.11 -9.52
C ASN A 88 -8.01 23.47 -9.31
N LEU A 89 -8.79 23.90 -8.30
CA LEU A 89 -10.14 23.37 -8.05
C LEU A 89 -11.12 23.58 -9.21
N ASP A 90 -10.94 24.64 -10.00
CA ASP A 90 -11.79 24.98 -11.15
C ASP A 90 -11.20 24.55 -12.51
N VAL A 91 -9.93 24.11 -12.56
CA VAL A 91 -9.22 23.76 -13.82
C VAL A 91 -9.69 22.41 -14.42
N PHE A 92 -10.46 21.62 -13.65
CA PHE A 92 -10.92 20.27 -14.01
C PHE A 92 -12.39 20.19 -14.47
N ASP A 93 -13.01 21.31 -14.87
CA ASP A 93 -14.35 21.30 -15.49
C ASP A 93 -14.28 20.87 -16.97
N TRP A 94 -14.29 19.54 -17.19
CA TRP A 94 -14.05 18.85 -18.46
C TRP A 94 -15.09 19.11 -19.58
N ASP A 95 -16.16 19.85 -19.32
CA ASP A 95 -17.18 20.23 -20.29
C ASP A 95 -17.19 21.73 -20.64
N SER A 96 -16.26 22.52 -20.08
CA SER A 96 -16.06 23.91 -20.49
C SER A 96 -15.15 24.02 -21.74
N ASP A 97 -15.77 24.17 -22.92
CA ASP A 97 -15.08 24.66 -24.14
C ASP A 97 -14.79 26.18 -24.01
N GLN A 98 -14.01 26.58 -23.01
CA GLN A 98 -13.56 27.96 -22.83
C GLN A 98 -12.08 28.13 -23.21
N GLU A 99 -11.85 29.05 -24.15
CA GLU A 99 -10.53 29.56 -24.49
C GLU A 99 -9.91 30.21 -23.24
N LYS A 100 -8.67 29.83 -22.89
CA LYS A 100 -7.95 30.46 -21.77
C LYS A 100 -7.85 31.96 -22.01
N GLN A 101 -8.51 32.76 -21.17
CA GLN A 101 -8.39 34.20 -21.16
C GLN A 101 -7.63 34.61 -19.89
N ASP A 102 -6.35 34.98 -20.07
CA ASP A 102 -5.46 35.36 -18.97
C ASP A 102 -5.90 36.71 -18.37
N GLU A 103 -6.61 36.69 -17.24
CA GLU A 103 -6.92 37.88 -16.46
C GLU A 103 -6.51 37.68 -14.98
N TYR A 104 -5.21 37.84 -14.72
CA TYR A 104 -4.62 37.87 -13.38
C TYR A 104 -5.02 39.18 -12.64
N GLU A 105 -6.15 39.18 -11.93
CA GLU A 105 -6.39 40.17 -10.88
C GLU A 105 -5.75 39.72 -9.55
N SER A 106 -4.60 40.31 -9.24
CA SER A 106 -3.90 40.13 -7.96
C SER A 106 -4.64 40.89 -6.84
N SER A 107 -5.49 40.19 -6.09
CA SER A 107 -6.06 40.71 -4.84
C SER A 107 -5.14 40.41 -3.65
N ASP A 108 -4.68 41.45 -2.94
CA ASP A 108 -3.79 41.36 -1.77
C ASP A 108 -4.47 40.80 -0.49
N GLU A 109 -5.13 39.63 -0.57
CA GLU A 109 -5.79 38.94 0.57
C GLU A 109 -5.11 37.60 0.98
N ASP A 110 -3.93 37.30 0.43
CA ASP A 110 -3.17 36.04 0.58
C ASP A 110 -2.61 35.70 1.98
N TYR A 111 -3.00 36.41 3.05
CA TYR A 111 -2.38 36.24 4.39
C TYR A 111 -2.97 35.08 5.23
N PHE A 112 -4.00 34.39 4.76
CA PHE A 112 -4.64 33.24 5.43
C PHE A 112 -4.97 32.08 4.46
N MET A 113 -4.07 31.79 3.51
CA MET A 113 -4.14 30.57 2.71
C MET A 113 -3.68 29.36 3.54
N ASP A 114 -4.64 28.68 4.17
CA ASP A 114 -4.47 27.43 4.92
C ASP A 114 -3.86 26.34 4.01
N PHE A 115 -2.75 25.75 4.43
CA PHE A 115 -2.24 24.54 3.78
C PHE A 115 -3.11 23.33 4.16
N ASN A 116 -3.65 22.66 3.15
CA ASN A 116 -4.49 21.46 3.36
C ASN A 116 -3.66 20.18 3.22
N SER A 117 -2.75 19.92 4.17
CA SER A 117 -2.15 18.58 4.26
C SER A 117 -2.95 17.60 5.10
N LYS A 118 -2.87 16.33 4.68
CA LYS A 118 -3.17 15.18 5.51
C LYS A 118 -2.21 15.18 6.71
N LYS A 119 -2.59 15.89 7.76
CA LYS A 119 -1.73 16.13 8.92
C LYS A 119 -1.22 14.82 9.54
N ARG A 120 -2.03 13.75 9.46
CA ARG A 120 -1.71 12.40 9.94
C ARG A 120 -0.66 11.64 9.12
N THR A 121 -0.38 12.03 7.87
CA THR A 121 0.61 11.35 6.99
C THR A 121 1.65 12.31 6.39
N THR A 122 1.66 13.55 6.88
CA THR A 122 2.69 14.56 6.60
C THR A 122 3.70 14.52 7.73
N THR A 123 4.92 14.08 7.47
CA THR A 123 5.98 14.05 8.47
C THR A 123 6.79 15.34 8.49
N VAL A 124 7.38 15.68 9.63
CA VAL A 124 8.15 16.90 9.84
C VAL A 124 9.57 16.51 10.26
N THR A 125 10.54 16.93 9.45
CA THR A 125 11.96 16.63 9.59
C THR A 125 12.77 17.94 9.67
N PHE A 126 14.06 17.86 10.04
CA PHE A 126 14.95 19.01 9.83
C PHE A 126 15.38 19.08 8.36
N CYS A 127 15.37 20.27 7.79
CA CYS A 127 15.85 20.50 6.42
C CYS A 127 17.35 20.19 6.24
N HIS A 128 18.10 20.07 7.33
CA HIS A 128 19.49 19.62 7.33
C HIS A 128 19.86 18.94 8.66
N ALA A 129 20.53 17.79 8.61
CA ALA A 129 20.86 16.97 9.78
C ALA A 129 21.64 17.74 10.88
N SER A 130 22.52 18.67 10.47
CA SER A 130 23.32 19.47 11.42
C SER A 130 22.50 20.40 12.32
N ILE A 131 21.22 20.61 12.05
CA ILE A 131 20.31 21.36 12.94
C ILE A 131 19.99 20.50 14.17
N GLY A 132 19.63 19.24 13.94
CA GLY A 132 19.44 18.25 15.01
C GLY A 132 20.74 18.01 15.79
N ASP A 133 21.90 17.93 15.12
CA ASP A 133 23.19 17.78 15.82
C ASP A 133 23.53 18.98 16.71
N PHE A 134 23.17 20.20 16.27
CA PHE A 134 23.36 21.43 17.05
C PHE A 134 22.43 21.51 18.26
N LEU A 135 21.18 21.03 18.13
CA LEU A 135 20.20 21.02 19.22
C LEU A 135 20.38 19.85 20.19
N ARG A 136 21.07 18.78 19.76
CA ARG A 136 21.51 17.67 20.62
C ARG A 136 22.79 17.96 21.41
N ASP A 137 23.40 19.14 21.26
CA ASP A 137 24.56 19.58 22.07
C ASP A 137 24.17 19.67 23.56
N GLU A 138 25.08 19.26 24.44
CA GLU A 138 24.75 18.90 25.83
C GLU A 138 24.42 20.12 26.74
N SER A 139 24.43 21.34 26.20
CA SER A 139 24.13 22.58 26.94
C SER A 139 22.65 23.01 26.95
N GLU A 140 21.77 22.48 26.09
CA GLU A 140 20.43 23.10 25.86
C GLU A 140 19.20 22.26 26.33
N GLY A 141 19.09 20.96 26.00
CA GLY A 141 18.35 19.92 26.78
C GLY A 141 16.80 19.75 26.71
N LYS A 142 16.36 18.54 27.15
CA LYS A 142 14.97 18.02 27.42
C LYS A 142 14.12 17.65 26.18
N VAL A 143 12.96 16.94 26.20
CA VAL A 143 12.32 15.87 27.05
C VAL A 143 11.19 15.18 26.23
N SER A 144 10.89 13.88 26.41
CA SER A 144 9.81 13.16 25.68
C SER A 144 8.84 12.25 26.51
N ALA A 145 8.92 12.22 27.83
CA ALA A 145 8.25 11.16 28.64
C ALA A 145 6.76 11.38 28.99
N THR A 146 6.18 12.56 28.73
CA THR A 146 4.91 12.98 29.38
C THR A 146 3.63 12.34 28.79
N LEU A 147 3.67 11.78 27.58
CA LEU A 147 2.45 11.35 26.87
C LEU A 147 1.77 10.10 27.44
N ILE A 148 2.54 9.13 27.96
CA ILE A 148 2.08 7.73 28.11
C ILE A 148 1.14 7.52 29.31
N THR A 149 1.22 8.37 30.35
CA THR A 149 0.64 8.06 31.67
C THR A 149 -0.32 9.09 32.25
N ASN A 150 -0.77 10.06 31.46
CA ASN A 150 -1.76 11.03 31.90
C ASN A 150 -3.08 10.88 31.10
N PRO A 151 -4.14 10.26 31.67
CA PRO A 151 -5.39 10.00 30.95
C PRO A 151 -6.17 11.29 30.63
N GLU A 152 -6.00 12.36 31.41
CA GLU A 152 -6.53 13.68 31.04
C GLU A 152 -5.80 14.30 29.84
N PHE A 153 -4.50 14.02 29.67
CA PHE A 153 -3.71 14.54 28.56
C PHE A 153 -4.09 13.82 27.26
N ALA A 154 -4.22 12.49 27.32
CA ALA A 154 -4.72 11.66 26.21
C ALA A 154 -6.16 12.02 25.78
N THR A 155 -7.04 12.36 26.72
CA THR A 155 -8.43 12.77 26.39
C THR A 155 -8.57 14.23 25.95
N LYS A 156 -7.64 15.13 26.33
CA LYS A 156 -7.59 16.52 25.80
C LYS A 156 -7.09 16.56 24.36
N ALA A 157 -6.28 15.59 23.95
CA ALA A 157 -5.74 15.46 22.59
C ALA A 157 -6.78 14.84 21.65
N ASN A 158 -7.77 15.64 21.22
CA ASN A 158 -9.02 15.24 20.56
C ASN A 158 -8.89 14.66 19.12
N ASN A 159 -7.77 14.00 18.79
CA ASN A 159 -7.49 13.33 17.51
C ASN A 159 -6.30 12.32 17.58
N SER A 160 -5.84 11.92 18.78
CA SER A 160 -4.46 11.49 19.04
C SER A 160 -4.15 9.97 19.07
N GLY A 161 -4.99 9.12 18.48
CA GLY A 161 -4.73 7.67 18.45
C GLY A 161 -3.33 7.32 17.91
N HIS A 162 -2.92 8.00 16.84
CA HIS A 162 -1.60 7.87 16.22
C HIS A 162 -0.44 8.33 17.11
N THR A 163 -0.59 9.45 17.81
CA THR A 163 0.46 9.99 18.69
C THR A 163 0.72 9.07 19.87
N LEU A 164 -0.34 8.46 20.41
CA LEU A 164 -0.25 7.44 21.46
C LEU A 164 0.40 6.16 20.92
N GLU A 165 0.05 5.72 19.72
CA GLU A 165 0.63 4.54 19.07
C GLU A 165 2.13 4.72 18.76
N ASN A 166 2.52 5.84 18.15
CA ASN A 166 3.93 6.17 17.90
C ASN A 166 4.74 6.22 19.22
N THR A 167 4.19 6.86 20.25
CA THR A 167 4.85 6.91 21.57
C THR A 167 4.94 5.52 22.22
N ALA A 168 3.90 4.68 22.08
CA ALA A 168 3.90 3.29 22.54
C ALA A 168 4.90 2.41 21.80
N ARG A 169 5.13 2.65 20.51
CA ARG A 169 6.17 2.01 19.70
C ARG A 169 7.58 2.45 20.15
N ASN A 170 7.82 3.74 20.38
CA ASN A 170 9.18 4.30 20.45
C ASN A 170 9.75 4.65 21.87
N TRP A 171 8.95 4.64 22.95
CA TRP A 171 9.42 5.06 24.29
C TRP A 171 10.65 4.33 24.85
N CYS A 172 10.89 3.07 24.44
CA CYS A 172 12.08 2.32 24.85
C CYS A 172 13.38 2.95 24.32
N GLY A 173 13.38 3.43 23.06
CA GLY A 173 14.53 4.11 22.46
C GLY A 173 14.90 5.36 23.26
N HIS A 174 13.92 6.21 23.52
CA HIS A 174 14.08 7.41 24.34
C HIS A 174 14.62 7.15 25.75
N LEU A 175 14.17 6.09 26.45
CA LEU A 175 14.72 5.74 27.77
C LEU A 175 16.15 5.16 27.70
N LEU A 176 16.51 4.49 26.62
CA LEU A 176 17.86 3.96 26.41
C LEU A 176 18.88 5.07 26.07
N THR A 177 18.45 6.15 25.42
CA THR A 177 19.30 7.28 25.03
C THR A 177 19.38 8.39 26.10
N THR A 178 18.42 8.46 27.04
CA THR A 178 18.36 9.54 28.04
C THR A 178 19.00 9.16 29.39
N ILE A 179 19.97 9.98 29.84
CA ILE A 179 20.70 9.76 31.10
C ILE A 179 20.06 10.56 32.26
N PRO A 180 19.70 9.93 33.40
CA PRO A 180 19.02 10.62 34.52
C PRO A 180 19.77 11.85 35.04
N SER A 181 21.11 11.80 35.13
CA SER A 181 21.93 12.88 35.69
C SER A 181 21.87 14.20 34.92
N LYS A 182 21.34 14.20 33.69
CA LYS A 182 21.14 15.41 32.87
C LYS A 182 19.83 16.15 33.19
N GLY A 183 18.92 15.54 33.95
CA GLY A 183 17.63 16.13 34.32
C GLY A 183 17.65 16.92 35.63
N SER A 184 16.85 18.01 35.71
CA SER A 184 16.55 18.69 36.97
C SER A 184 15.75 17.78 37.91
N ALA A 185 15.97 17.88 39.22
CA ALA A 185 15.38 16.98 40.23
C ALA A 185 13.85 16.87 40.15
N GLU A 186 13.16 17.93 39.75
CA GLU A 186 11.71 17.92 39.50
C GLU A 186 11.31 17.01 38.34
N ASN A 187 11.90 17.21 37.15
CA ASN A 187 11.68 16.34 35.99
C ASN A 187 12.11 14.88 36.27
N ARG A 188 13.18 14.65 37.03
CA ARG A 188 13.57 13.27 37.43
C ARG A 188 12.49 12.60 38.28
N ARG A 189 11.90 13.31 39.24
CA ARG A 189 10.77 12.82 40.06
C ARG A 189 9.50 12.58 39.24
N GLU A 190 9.21 13.43 38.26
CA GLU A 190 8.08 13.27 37.35
C GLU A 190 8.26 12.04 36.45
N ILE A 191 9.34 11.98 35.67
CA ILE A 191 9.66 10.87 34.75
C ILE A 191 9.61 9.53 35.49
N VAL A 192 10.17 9.44 36.69
CA VAL A 192 10.12 8.20 37.48
C VAL A 192 8.71 7.78 37.84
N LYS A 193 7.83 8.71 38.24
CA LYS A 193 6.42 8.40 38.49
C LYS A 193 5.70 7.94 37.23
N MET A 194 6.00 8.53 36.09
CA MET A 194 5.41 8.12 34.81
C MET A 194 5.87 6.71 34.44
N VAL A 195 7.17 6.40 34.50
CA VAL A 195 7.69 5.05 34.28
C VAL A 195 7.07 4.04 35.28
N LEU A 196 6.90 4.40 36.56
CA LEU A 196 6.22 3.54 37.54
C LEU A 196 4.74 3.28 37.20
N ILE A 197 4.01 4.30 36.71
CA ILE A 197 2.61 4.13 36.29
C ILE A 197 2.52 3.25 35.03
N ALA A 198 3.39 3.46 34.05
CA ALA A 198 3.41 2.72 32.79
C ALA A 198 3.55 1.19 32.99
N PHE A 199 4.37 0.77 33.97
CA PHE A 199 4.59 -0.64 34.31
C PHE A 199 3.67 -1.20 35.41
N ARG A 200 2.81 -0.39 36.05
CA ARG A 200 1.93 -0.86 37.16
C ARG A 200 0.43 -0.69 36.89
N SER A 201 0.03 0.29 36.08
CA SER A 201 -1.37 0.54 35.79
C SER A 201 -1.85 -0.31 34.61
N GLU A 202 -2.85 -1.16 34.84
CA GLU A 202 -3.49 -1.95 33.77
C GLU A 202 -4.14 -1.05 32.70
N GLU A 203 -4.60 0.14 33.08
CA GLU A 203 -5.16 1.16 32.17
C GLU A 203 -4.09 1.87 31.33
N SER A 204 -2.83 1.91 31.81
CA SER A 204 -1.71 2.40 30.99
C SER A 204 -1.19 1.29 30.09
N MET A 205 -0.95 0.09 30.65
CA MET A 205 -0.48 -1.07 29.89
C MET A 205 -1.41 -1.42 28.71
N SER A 206 -2.73 -1.38 28.89
CA SER A 206 -3.69 -1.68 27.82
C SER A 206 -3.58 -0.78 26.59
N ARG A 207 -2.97 0.42 26.71
CA ARG A 207 -2.78 1.38 25.63
C ARG A 207 -1.45 1.21 24.88
N TRP A 208 -0.41 0.70 25.53
CA TRP A 208 0.95 0.65 24.94
C TRP A 208 1.51 -0.74 24.71
N ILE A 209 1.08 -1.75 25.47
CA ILE A 209 1.74 -3.08 25.50
C ILE A 209 1.71 -3.81 24.15
N TRP A 210 0.73 -3.49 23.29
CA TRP A 210 0.56 -4.07 21.97
C TRP A 210 1.51 -3.48 20.91
N GLY A 211 2.01 -2.26 21.12
CA GLY A 211 2.81 -1.53 20.14
C GLY A 211 4.30 -1.89 20.13
N ASN A 212 4.85 -2.46 21.21
CA ASN A 212 6.27 -2.85 21.24
C ASN A 212 6.55 -4.03 22.19
N VAL A 213 6.56 -5.25 21.64
CA VAL A 213 6.95 -6.48 22.38
C VAL A 213 8.48 -6.60 22.52
N LEU A 214 9.27 -5.87 21.72
CA LEU A 214 10.74 -5.76 21.85
C LEU A 214 11.18 -4.98 23.11
N ALA A 215 10.26 -4.24 23.73
CA ALA A 215 10.48 -3.55 25.00
C ALA A 215 10.95 -4.46 26.15
N LEU A 216 10.62 -5.76 26.13
CA LEU A 216 11.00 -6.70 27.18
C LEU A 216 12.43 -7.22 27.01
N SER A 217 13.42 -6.40 27.37
CA SER A 217 14.86 -6.72 27.31
C SER A 217 15.61 -6.39 28.60
N THR A 218 16.82 -6.94 28.79
CA THR A 218 17.71 -6.53 29.90
C THR A 218 18.23 -5.11 29.70
N ALA A 219 18.28 -4.60 28.47
CA ALA A 219 18.60 -3.21 28.18
C ALA A 219 17.54 -2.27 28.76
N THR A 220 16.25 -2.53 28.53
CA THR A 220 15.13 -1.77 29.11
C THR A 220 15.14 -1.85 30.64
N ILE A 221 15.38 -3.04 31.22
CA ILE A 221 15.54 -3.20 32.68
C ILE A 221 16.67 -2.31 33.22
N LYS A 222 17.83 -2.27 32.53
CA LYS A 222 18.96 -1.42 32.93
C LYS A 222 18.61 0.06 32.85
N ALA A 223 17.99 0.50 31.75
CA ALA A 223 17.56 1.90 31.57
C ALA A 223 16.59 2.34 32.68
N VAL A 224 15.48 1.61 32.87
CA VAL A 224 14.49 1.91 33.91
C VAL A 224 15.11 1.95 35.32
N ARG A 225 16.03 1.02 35.63
CA ARG A 225 16.71 1.00 36.93
C ARG A 225 17.67 2.17 37.14
N GLN A 226 18.28 2.75 36.10
CA GLN A 226 19.10 3.96 36.25
C GLN A 226 18.26 5.13 36.79
N TRP A 227 17.01 5.28 36.32
CA TRP A 227 16.09 6.30 36.82
C TRP A 227 15.62 6.05 38.27
N TRP A 228 15.56 4.79 38.71
CA TRP A 228 15.11 4.40 40.06
C TRP A 228 16.24 4.29 41.12
N GLN A 229 17.49 4.47 40.73
CA GLN A 229 18.64 4.42 41.64
C GLN A 229 19.02 5.78 42.24
N ASP A 230 18.45 6.89 41.73
CA ASP A 230 18.65 8.22 42.30
C ASP A 230 18.05 8.34 43.72
N GLN A 231 18.84 8.87 44.65
CA GLN A 231 18.46 9.03 46.04
C GLN A 231 17.41 10.14 46.24
N ASP A 232 17.48 11.24 45.47
CA ASP A 232 16.50 12.35 45.51
C ASP A 232 15.10 11.85 45.11
N VAL A 233 15.06 10.84 44.24
CA VAL A 233 13.84 10.20 43.75
C VAL A 233 13.28 9.24 44.81
N ARG A 234 14.14 8.39 45.41
CA ARG A 234 13.72 7.38 46.41
C ARG A 234 13.06 7.97 47.64
N GLU A 235 13.39 9.20 48.02
CA GLU A 235 12.75 9.87 49.16
C GLU A 235 11.29 10.27 48.83
N PHE A 236 11.01 10.70 47.60
CA PHE A 236 9.71 11.23 47.13
C PHE A 236 8.62 10.18 46.86
N LEU A 237 9.01 8.92 46.64
CA LEU A 237 8.06 7.85 46.30
C LEU A 237 7.16 7.44 47.48
N SER A 238 6.00 6.85 47.17
CA SER A 238 5.10 6.25 48.15
C SER A 238 5.69 4.95 48.73
N PRO A 239 5.21 4.46 49.89
CA PRO A 239 5.66 3.18 50.45
C PRO A 239 5.49 2.00 49.46
N GLU A 240 4.37 1.97 48.73
CA GLU A 240 4.04 0.95 47.74
C GLU A 240 4.92 1.02 46.48
N GLU A 241 5.30 2.23 46.05
CA GLU A 241 6.25 2.44 44.96
C GLU A 241 7.65 1.98 45.36
N LYS A 242 8.10 2.28 46.59
CA LYS A 242 9.38 1.80 47.13
C LYS A 242 9.40 0.28 47.31
N GLU A 243 8.29 -0.32 47.74
CA GLU A 243 8.14 -1.78 47.82
C GLU A 243 8.28 -2.42 46.43
N PHE A 244 7.56 -1.93 45.41
CA PHE A 244 7.69 -2.43 44.05
C PHE A 244 9.12 -2.34 43.52
N ILE A 245 9.79 -1.18 43.64
CA ILE A 245 11.18 -1.02 43.23
C ILE A 245 12.09 -2.01 43.96
N SER A 246 11.92 -2.18 45.28
CA SER A 246 12.67 -3.16 46.08
C SER A 246 12.53 -4.59 45.54
N THR A 247 11.34 -5.01 45.07
CA THR A 247 11.18 -6.32 44.40
C THR A 247 12.03 -6.45 43.12
N THR A 248 12.27 -5.35 42.40
CA THR A 248 13.15 -5.30 41.21
C THR A 248 14.64 -5.19 41.55
N GLU A 249 15.00 -4.84 42.79
CA GLU A 249 16.40 -4.83 43.21
C GLU A 249 16.95 -6.25 43.39
N GLY A 250 16.17 -7.11 44.05
CA GLY A 250 16.52 -8.52 44.29
C GLY A 250 16.35 -9.42 43.06
N ASN A 251 15.36 -9.15 42.21
CA ASN A 251 15.21 -9.80 40.90
C ASN A 251 14.76 -8.77 39.85
N PRO A 252 15.67 -8.29 38.97
CA PRO A 252 15.38 -7.23 38.01
C PRO A 252 14.24 -7.52 37.02
N VAL A 253 13.95 -8.80 36.76
CA VAL A 253 12.89 -9.24 35.84
C VAL A 253 11.49 -8.97 36.42
N ASN A 254 11.36 -8.78 37.74
CA ASN A 254 10.09 -8.42 38.38
C ASN A 254 9.49 -7.10 37.83
N LEU A 255 10.28 -6.26 37.15
CA LEU A 255 9.80 -5.10 36.40
C LEU A 255 8.64 -5.44 35.45
N PHE A 256 8.77 -6.53 34.69
CA PHE A 256 7.81 -6.93 33.66
C PHE A 256 6.72 -7.89 34.20
N LYS A 257 6.79 -8.27 35.47
CA LYS A 257 5.80 -9.17 36.08
C LYS A 257 4.35 -8.63 35.99
N PRO A 258 4.06 -7.33 36.20
CA PRO A 258 2.70 -6.82 36.03
C PRO A 258 2.19 -6.96 34.59
N MET A 259 3.05 -6.79 33.58
CA MET A 259 2.71 -6.97 32.16
C MET A 259 2.31 -8.42 31.86
N ALA A 260 3.14 -9.39 32.29
CA ALA A 260 2.82 -10.81 32.12
C ALA A 260 1.50 -11.18 32.84
N MET A 261 1.26 -10.65 34.05
CA MET A 261 0.00 -10.86 34.77
C MET A 261 -1.21 -10.17 34.10
N PHE A 262 -1.01 -9.03 33.43
CA PHE A 262 -2.04 -8.39 32.62
C PHE A 262 -2.41 -9.27 31.42
N CYS A 263 -1.43 -9.81 30.69
CA CYS A 263 -1.68 -10.76 29.60
C CYS A 263 -2.42 -12.02 30.08
N VAL A 264 -2.09 -12.57 31.25
CA VAL A 264 -2.82 -13.72 31.84
C VAL A 264 -4.29 -13.37 32.13
N LYS A 265 -4.58 -12.18 32.67
CA LYS A 265 -5.96 -11.71 32.88
C LYS A 265 -6.69 -11.44 31.57
N ALA A 266 -5.98 -10.90 30.58
CA ALA A 266 -6.48 -10.58 29.26
C ALA A 266 -6.79 -11.82 28.42
N TRP A 267 -6.12 -12.96 28.68
CA TRP A 267 -6.26 -14.20 27.92
C TRP A 267 -7.70 -14.73 27.79
N LEU A 268 -8.55 -14.48 28.80
CA LEU A 268 -9.96 -14.89 28.81
C LEU A 268 -10.94 -13.74 28.49
N ARG A 269 -10.44 -12.59 28.01
CA ARG A 269 -11.28 -11.51 27.53
C ARG A 269 -11.68 -11.73 26.07
N GLU A 270 -12.85 -11.24 25.69
CA GLU A 270 -13.38 -11.35 24.33
C GLU A 270 -13.02 -10.13 23.45
N ASP A 271 -12.53 -9.04 24.04
CA ASP A 271 -12.38 -7.73 23.42
C ASP A 271 -10.92 -7.35 23.04
N LEU A 272 -9.99 -8.30 23.10
CA LEU A 272 -8.56 -8.07 22.83
C LEU A 272 -8.05 -8.92 21.65
N ALA A 273 -7.29 -8.27 20.75
CA ALA A 273 -7.23 -8.65 19.34
C ALA A 273 -6.15 -9.68 18.92
N SER A 274 -5.12 -9.97 19.72
CA SER A 274 -4.09 -10.98 19.35
C SER A 274 -3.61 -11.83 20.55
N PRO A 275 -4.01 -13.12 20.59
CA PRO A 275 -3.46 -14.11 21.51
C PRO A 275 -1.97 -14.44 21.28
N GLY A 276 -1.46 -14.36 20.04
CA GLY A 276 -0.05 -14.57 19.73
C GLY A 276 0.86 -13.53 20.37
N LEU A 277 0.48 -12.24 20.32
CA LEU A 277 1.21 -11.17 21.03
C LEU A 277 1.18 -11.39 22.55
N MET A 278 0.03 -11.76 23.12
CA MET A 278 -0.08 -12.09 24.55
C MET A 278 0.84 -13.25 24.96
N ALA A 279 0.91 -14.32 24.16
CA ALA A 279 1.81 -15.45 24.40
C ALA A 279 3.29 -15.03 24.31
N SER A 280 3.65 -14.22 23.30
CA SER A 280 5.01 -13.71 23.11
C SER A 280 5.50 -12.86 24.29
N ILE A 281 4.65 -11.98 24.84
CA ILE A 281 4.98 -11.17 26.02
C ILE A 281 5.24 -12.05 27.25
N VAL A 282 4.37 -13.02 27.52
CA VAL A 282 4.50 -13.93 28.66
C VAL A 282 5.73 -14.84 28.52
N TRP A 283 5.97 -15.37 27.32
CA TRP A 283 7.14 -16.17 27.00
C TRP A 283 8.45 -15.38 27.19
N ARG A 284 8.54 -14.14 26.68
CA ARG A 284 9.73 -13.28 26.89
C ARG A 284 9.99 -13.00 28.36
N TYR A 285 8.94 -12.76 29.14
CA TYR A 285 9.06 -12.67 30.61
C TYR A 285 9.58 -13.98 31.22
N GLN A 286 9.08 -15.15 30.81
CA GLN A 286 9.56 -16.46 31.28
C GLN A 286 11.04 -16.72 30.90
N MET A 287 11.46 -16.36 29.68
CA MET A 287 12.87 -16.45 29.24
C MET A 287 13.78 -15.60 30.12
N LEU A 288 13.41 -14.33 30.35
CA LEU A 288 14.16 -13.43 31.23
C LEU A 288 14.24 -13.98 32.67
N VAL A 289 13.17 -14.59 33.20
CA VAL A 289 13.17 -15.25 34.53
C VAL A 289 14.09 -16.47 34.55
N LYS A 290 14.22 -17.22 33.45
CA LYS A 290 15.17 -18.33 33.27
C LYS A 290 16.63 -17.83 33.10
N GLY A 291 16.84 -16.53 32.88
CA GLY A 291 18.14 -15.90 32.66
C GLY A 291 18.58 -15.90 31.18
N GLU A 292 17.66 -16.17 30.26
CA GLU A 292 17.89 -16.21 28.82
C GLU A 292 17.38 -14.91 28.18
N GLU A 293 18.20 -14.28 27.34
CA GLU A 293 17.81 -13.08 26.60
C GLU A 293 17.72 -13.39 25.09
N VAL A 294 16.58 -13.08 24.48
CA VAL A 294 16.34 -13.31 23.05
C VAL A 294 16.74 -12.05 22.29
N HIS A 295 17.93 -12.09 21.67
CA HIS A 295 18.47 -11.00 20.87
C HIS A 295 18.06 -11.03 19.38
N ASP A 296 17.50 -12.15 18.92
CA ASP A 296 17.09 -12.31 17.52
C ASP A 296 15.58 -12.07 17.39
N GLU A 297 15.22 -11.03 16.64
CA GLU A 297 13.85 -10.67 16.28
C GLU A 297 13.15 -11.79 15.49
N HIS A 298 13.92 -12.66 14.83
CA HIS A 298 13.45 -13.76 13.98
C HIS A 298 13.34 -15.10 14.72
N ARG A 299 13.67 -15.17 16.03
CA ARG A 299 13.43 -16.39 16.82
C ARG A 299 11.92 -16.57 17.02
N ASN A 300 11.33 -17.38 16.14
CA ASN A 300 9.98 -17.90 16.31
C ASN A 300 9.87 -18.66 17.64
N ILE A 301 8.85 -18.31 18.44
CA ILE A 301 8.39 -19.10 19.59
C ILE A 301 7.97 -20.50 19.12
N THR A 302 8.26 -21.56 19.87
CA THR A 302 7.80 -22.92 19.53
C THR A 302 6.35 -23.17 19.95
N ALA A 303 5.71 -24.21 19.40
CA ALA A 303 4.35 -24.60 19.80
C ALA A 303 4.28 -24.91 21.30
N GLU A 304 5.28 -25.61 21.84
CA GLU A 304 5.38 -25.91 23.27
C GLU A 304 5.53 -24.64 24.11
N GLU A 305 6.30 -23.66 23.65
CA GLU A 305 6.49 -22.37 24.34
C GLU A 305 5.23 -21.50 24.31
N VAL A 306 4.45 -21.51 23.22
CA VAL A 306 3.12 -20.86 23.18
C VAL A 306 2.20 -21.47 24.24
N ILE A 307 2.23 -22.79 24.43
CA ILE A 307 1.43 -23.47 25.45
C ILE A 307 1.97 -23.24 26.87
N GLU A 308 3.30 -23.23 27.09
CA GLU A 308 3.90 -22.88 28.39
C GLU A 308 3.52 -21.44 28.81
N ALA A 309 3.43 -20.52 27.85
CA ALA A 309 2.96 -19.16 28.06
C ALA A 309 1.45 -19.10 28.35
N ALA A 310 0.62 -19.83 27.61
CA ALA A 310 -0.83 -19.87 27.82
C ALA A 310 -1.27 -20.57 29.13
N GLU A 311 -0.44 -21.47 29.67
CA GLU A 311 -0.64 -22.09 30.99
C GLU A 311 -0.10 -21.24 32.15
N PHE A 312 0.64 -20.16 31.87
CA PHE A 312 1.19 -19.28 32.90
C PHE A 312 0.08 -18.64 33.74
N GLY A 313 0.29 -18.59 35.06
CA GLY A 313 -0.72 -18.13 36.02
C GLY A 313 -1.85 -19.14 36.34
N GLY A 314 -1.89 -20.29 35.67
CA GLY A 314 -2.84 -21.37 35.95
C GLY A 314 -4.32 -21.04 35.66
N PRO A 315 -4.66 -20.50 34.46
CA PRO A 315 -6.05 -20.23 34.10
C PRO A 315 -6.91 -21.49 34.01
N GLU A 316 -8.22 -21.33 34.16
CA GLU A 316 -9.18 -22.41 33.95
C GLU A 316 -9.25 -22.78 32.45
N LYS A 317 -9.09 -24.07 32.14
CA LYS A 317 -9.06 -24.59 30.76
C LYS A 317 -10.47 -24.75 30.17
N THR A 318 -11.14 -23.62 29.97
CA THR A 318 -12.47 -23.52 29.34
C THR A 318 -12.39 -23.69 27.81
N SER A 319 -13.53 -23.82 27.12
CA SER A 319 -13.58 -23.81 25.65
C SER A 319 -12.86 -22.58 25.06
N GLN A 320 -13.07 -21.40 25.67
CA GLN A 320 -12.42 -20.15 25.27
C GLN A 320 -10.90 -20.20 25.47
N TRP A 321 -10.40 -20.78 26.57
CA TRP A 321 -8.95 -20.94 26.78
C TRP A 321 -8.32 -21.78 25.66
N PHE A 322 -8.95 -22.90 25.28
CA PHE A 322 -8.49 -23.73 24.17
C PHE A 322 -8.55 -23.01 22.83
N GLN A 323 -9.59 -22.20 22.58
CA GLN A 323 -9.72 -21.37 21.39
C GLN A 323 -8.57 -20.35 21.28
N GLN A 324 -8.26 -19.63 22.36
CA GLN A 324 -7.19 -18.61 22.35
C GLN A 324 -5.80 -19.25 22.18
N CYS A 325 -5.56 -20.42 22.78
CA CYS A 325 -4.35 -21.20 22.50
C CYS A 325 -4.23 -21.59 21.02
N ALA A 326 -5.34 -22.03 20.41
CA ALA A 326 -5.36 -22.43 19.01
C ALA A 326 -5.11 -21.25 18.06
N ILE A 327 -5.65 -20.06 18.37
CA ILE A 327 -5.38 -18.82 17.63
C ILE A 327 -3.90 -18.42 17.78
N ALA A 328 -3.35 -18.40 19.01
CA ALA A 328 -1.94 -18.06 19.26
C ALA A 328 -0.97 -19.00 18.51
N LEU A 329 -1.26 -20.32 18.52
CA LEU A 329 -0.51 -21.31 17.74
C LEU A 329 -0.58 -21.04 16.24
N ARG A 330 -1.75 -20.67 15.73
CA ARG A 330 -1.98 -20.36 14.30
C ARG A 330 -1.25 -19.09 13.86
N GLU A 331 -1.32 -18.03 14.65
CA GLU A 331 -0.57 -16.77 14.44
C GLU A 331 0.94 -17.03 14.46
N SER A 332 1.41 -17.98 15.28
CA SER A 332 2.81 -18.41 15.34
C SER A 332 3.20 -19.43 14.23
N GLY A 333 2.27 -19.83 13.36
CA GLY A 333 2.50 -20.73 12.22
C GLY A 333 2.33 -22.25 12.50
N TYR A 334 1.91 -22.65 13.70
CA TYR A 334 1.73 -24.06 14.10
C TYR A 334 0.30 -24.57 13.82
N GLN A 335 0.03 -24.81 12.54
CA GLN A 335 -1.32 -25.13 12.04
C GLN A 335 -1.86 -26.48 12.57
N SER A 336 -1.02 -27.51 12.69
CA SER A 336 -1.40 -28.84 13.19
C SER A 336 -1.83 -28.82 14.66
N GLU A 337 -1.06 -28.11 15.47
CA GLU A 337 -1.24 -27.94 16.90
C GLU A 337 -2.44 -27.03 17.17
N SER A 338 -2.61 -25.97 16.36
CA SER A 338 -3.81 -25.13 16.35
C SER A 338 -5.08 -25.94 16.15
N LEU A 339 -5.16 -26.79 15.12
CA LEU A 339 -6.31 -27.68 14.91
C LEU A 339 -6.56 -28.62 16.10
N HIS A 340 -5.52 -29.16 16.72
CA HIS A 340 -5.66 -30.00 17.91
C HIS A 340 -6.30 -29.25 19.09
N TYR A 341 -5.94 -27.98 19.30
CA TYR A 341 -6.51 -27.14 20.36
C TYR A 341 -7.93 -26.66 20.03
N PHE A 342 -8.23 -26.31 18.78
CA PHE A 342 -9.60 -26.01 18.37
C PHE A 342 -10.54 -27.22 18.52
N ASN A 343 -10.07 -28.44 18.22
CA ASN A 343 -10.86 -29.65 18.45
C ASN A 343 -11.22 -29.83 19.94
N LYS A 344 -10.30 -29.52 20.87
CA LYS A 344 -10.61 -29.51 22.33
C LYS A 344 -11.60 -28.39 22.70
N ALA A 345 -11.53 -27.23 22.06
CA ALA A 345 -12.51 -26.17 22.26
C ALA A 345 -13.92 -26.61 21.82
N MET A 346 -14.01 -27.36 20.72
CA MET A 346 -15.24 -27.97 20.18
C MET A 346 -15.79 -29.11 21.04
N GLU A 347 -14.93 -29.93 21.66
CA GLU A 347 -15.35 -30.97 22.63
C GLU A 347 -16.10 -30.37 23.84
N LEU A 348 -15.77 -29.13 24.22
CA LEU A 348 -16.39 -28.40 25.33
C LEU A 348 -17.59 -27.54 24.91
N ASN A 349 -17.58 -26.98 23.70
CA ASN A 349 -18.73 -26.25 23.14
C ASN A 349 -18.77 -26.40 21.60
N ALA A 350 -19.58 -27.34 21.13
CA ALA A 350 -19.58 -27.77 19.73
C ALA A 350 -20.24 -26.79 18.74
N ASP A 351 -21.08 -25.87 19.23
CA ASP A 351 -21.88 -24.96 18.38
C ASP A 351 -21.50 -23.47 18.58
N ASN A 352 -20.36 -23.21 19.24
CA ASN A 352 -19.77 -21.88 19.32
C ASN A 352 -19.35 -21.40 17.92
N TRP A 353 -20.14 -20.48 17.35
CA TRP A 353 -19.89 -19.91 16.02
C TRP A 353 -18.49 -19.29 15.88
N ARG A 354 -17.91 -18.74 16.96
CA ARG A 354 -16.55 -18.19 16.94
C ARG A 354 -15.53 -19.30 16.67
N THR A 355 -15.57 -20.39 17.43
CA THR A 355 -14.69 -21.55 17.24
C THR A 355 -14.87 -22.16 15.85
N LEU A 356 -16.09 -22.19 15.33
CA LEU A 356 -16.39 -22.68 13.98
C LEU A 356 -15.78 -21.78 12.88
N CYS A 357 -15.90 -20.45 12.98
CA CYS A 357 -15.26 -19.51 12.06
C CYS A 357 -13.72 -19.64 12.08
N GLU A 358 -13.12 -19.69 13.28
CA GLU A 358 -11.67 -19.80 13.44
C GLU A 358 -11.13 -21.14 12.90
N LEU A 359 -11.87 -22.23 13.10
CA LEU A 359 -11.57 -23.52 12.48
C LEU A 359 -11.70 -23.49 10.96
N ALA A 360 -12.75 -22.88 10.43
CA ALA A 360 -12.96 -22.74 8.99
C ALA A 360 -11.79 -21.99 8.34
N GLN A 361 -11.35 -20.87 8.94
CA GLN A 361 -10.15 -20.14 8.50
C GLN A 361 -8.90 -21.02 8.52
N THR A 362 -8.73 -21.84 9.56
CA THR A 362 -7.58 -22.74 9.69
C THR A 362 -7.56 -23.85 8.63
N TYR A 363 -8.72 -24.45 8.31
CA TYR A 363 -8.83 -25.43 7.22
C TYR A 363 -8.68 -24.79 5.83
N HIS A 364 -9.19 -23.56 5.64
CA HIS A 364 -8.91 -22.78 4.43
C HIS A 364 -7.39 -22.59 4.26
N TRP A 365 -6.64 -22.26 5.31
CA TRP A 365 -5.18 -22.09 5.22
C TRP A 365 -4.44 -23.38 4.82
N GLN A 366 -4.99 -24.56 5.19
CA GLN A 366 -4.52 -25.89 4.76
C GLN A 366 -5.03 -26.34 3.38
N ASN A 367 -5.82 -25.51 2.69
CA ASN A 367 -6.52 -25.81 1.43
C ASN A 367 -7.55 -26.95 1.53
N ASP A 368 -8.02 -27.29 2.74
CA ASP A 368 -9.22 -28.13 2.93
C ASP A 368 -10.47 -27.24 2.83
N TRP A 369 -10.73 -26.77 1.61
CA TRP A 369 -11.81 -25.85 1.30
C TRP A 369 -13.19 -26.44 1.62
N GLN A 370 -13.37 -27.74 1.39
CA GLN A 370 -14.62 -28.45 1.68
C GLN A 370 -14.97 -28.39 3.17
N LYS A 371 -13.99 -28.63 4.03
CA LYS A 371 -14.19 -28.59 5.49
C LYS A 371 -14.30 -27.16 6.01
N SER A 372 -13.60 -26.20 5.39
CA SER A 372 -13.83 -24.78 5.65
C SER A 372 -15.29 -24.40 5.42
N ILE A 373 -15.88 -24.76 4.27
CA ILE A 373 -17.28 -24.47 3.96
C ILE A 373 -18.24 -25.14 4.96
N GLU A 374 -18.04 -26.43 5.27
CA GLU A 374 -18.89 -27.15 6.24
C GLU A 374 -18.94 -26.43 7.60
N LEU A 375 -17.78 -25.96 8.08
CA LEU A 375 -17.67 -25.27 9.36
C LEU A 375 -18.23 -23.84 9.30
N SER A 376 -18.03 -23.13 8.18
CA SER A 376 -18.64 -21.82 7.95
C SER A 376 -20.17 -21.88 7.86
N GLU A 377 -20.74 -22.91 7.22
CA GLU A 377 -22.20 -23.11 7.21
C GLU A 377 -22.76 -23.36 8.62
N ARG A 378 -22.06 -24.17 9.43
CA ARG A 378 -22.44 -24.36 10.84
C ARG A 378 -22.34 -23.06 11.65
N ALA A 379 -21.30 -22.25 11.42
CA ALA A 379 -21.15 -20.95 12.06
C ALA A 379 -22.26 -19.98 11.64
N ARG A 380 -22.59 -19.93 10.33
CA ARG A 380 -23.68 -19.15 9.75
C ARG A 380 -25.02 -19.48 10.38
N LEU A 381 -25.36 -20.75 10.49
CA LEU A 381 -26.60 -21.20 11.13
C LEU A 381 -26.66 -20.81 12.62
N SER A 382 -25.57 -21.02 13.37
CA SER A 382 -25.48 -20.64 14.79
C SER A 382 -25.62 -19.12 14.99
N LEU A 383 -25.01 -18.31 14.12
CA LEU A 383 -25.17 -16.86 14.10
C LEU A 383 -26.60 -16.43 13.76
N LEU A 384 -27.24 -17.02 12.75
CA LEU A 384 -28.62 -16.72 12.37
C LEU A 384 -29.61 -17.03 13.51
N THR A 385 -29.46 -18.16 14.20
CA THR A 385 -30.25 -18.49 15.40
C THR A 385 -30.03 -17.45 16.48
N THR A 386 -28.77 -17.12 16.81
CA THR A 386 -28.44 -16.13 17.85
C THR A 386 -29.01 -14.73 17.52
N ILE A 387 -28.97 -14.31 16.25
CA ILE A 387 -29.56 -13.06 15.76
C ILE A 387 -31.09 -13.05 15.94
N SER A 388 -31.76 -14.18 15.70
CA SER A 388 -33.22 -14.29 15.86
C SER A 388 -33.69 -14.25 17.32
N GLU A 389 -32.81 -14.58 18.26
CA GLU A 389 -33.09 -14.61 19.71
C GLU A 389 -32.63 -13.33 20.44
N SER A 390 -31.73 -12.54 19.85
CA SER A 390 -31.19 -11.31 20.44
C SER A 390 -32.03 -10.07 20.16
N SER A 391 -32.18 -9.19 21.16
CA SER A 391 -32.73 -7.84 20.98
C SER A 391 -31.73 -6.84 20.40
N ASP A 392 -30.42 -7.12 20.50
CA ASP A 392 -29.35 -6.36 19.86
C ASP A 392 -28.63 -7.28 18.85
N ALA A 393 -28.96 -7.08 17.58
CA ALA A 393 -28.43 -7.86 16.47
C ALA A 393 -27.27 -7.18 15.74
N GLY A 394 -26.86 -5.96 16.14
CA GLY A 394 -25.88 -5.16 15.39
C GLY A 394 -24.53 -5.88 15.22
N PRO A 395 -23.80 -6.14 16.32
CA PRO A 395 -22.50 -6.83 16.26
C PRO A 395 -22.58 -8.25 15.66
N LEU A 396 -23.70 -8.96 15.90
CA LEU A 396 -23.89 -10.32 15.38
C LEU A 396 -24.06 -10.35 13.85
N LYS A 397 -24.72 -9.35 13.25
CA LYS A 397 -24.81 -9.21 11.79
C LYS A 397 -23.45 -8.94 11.15
N GLU A 398 -22.58 -8.18 11.81
CA GLU A 398 -21.22 -7.93 11.33
C GLU A 398 -20.37 -9.21 11.33
N HIS A 399 -20.48 -10.04 12.38
CA HIS A 399 -19.87 -11.37 12.40
C HIS A 399 -20.44 -12.32 11.34
N LEU A 400 -21.75 -12.27 11.09
CA LEU A 400 -22.40 -13.04 10.02
C LEU A 400 -21.90 -12.61 8.62
N HIS A 401 -21.81 -11.30 8.37
CA HIS A 401 -21.18 -10.75 7.16
C HIS A 401 -19.74 -11.26 6.98
N ARG A 402 -18.89 -11.20 8.03
CA ARG A 402 -17.51 -11.72 7.98
C ARG A 402 -17.45 -13.23 7.70
N CYS A 403 -18.40 -14.02 8.21
CA CYS A 403 -18.50 -15.45 7.93
C CYS A 403 -18.86 -15.71 6.45
N LEU A 404 -19.82 -14.96 5.91
CA LEU A 404 -20.25 -15.07 4.51
C LEU A 404 -19.17 -14.60 3.53
N GLU A 405 -18.45 -13.50 3.84
CA GLU A 405 -17.31 -13.03 3.04
C GLU A 405 -16.17 -14.09 3.02
N HIS A 406 -15.94 -14.80 4.13
CA HIS A 406 -15.01 -15.93 4.16
C HIS A 406 -15.46 -17.08 3.26
N MET A 407 -16.76 -17.43 3.27
CA MET A 407 -17.31 -18.42 2.34
C MET A 407 -17.15 -17.98 0.87
N GLY A 408 -17.38 -16.69 0.58
CA GLY A 408 -17.17 -16.12 -0.76
C GLY A 408 -15.74 -16.31 -1.27
N ARG A 409 -14.74 -16.03 -0.42
CA ARG A 409 -13.32 -16.29 -0.73
C ARG A 409 -13.02 -17.77 -0.96
N VAL A 410 -13.64 -18.68 -0.20
CA VAL A 410 -13.39 -20.12 -0.37
C VAL A 410 -14.04 -20.66 -1.65
N TYR A 411 -15.21 -20.16 -2.04
CA TYR A 411 -15.82 -20.49 -3.33
C TYR A 411 -15.07 -19.89 -4.52
N GLU A 412 -14.45 -18.73 -4.35
CA GLU A 412 -13.54 -18.13 -5.33
C GLU A 412 -12.30 -18.99 -5.61
N GLU A 413 -11.65 -19.50 -4.56
CA GLU A 413 -10.52 -20.45 -4.65
C GLU A 413 -10.93 -21.80 -5.26
N GLN A 414 -12.23 -22.15 -5.24
CA GLN A 414 -12.80 -23.32 -5.94
C GLN A 414 -13.28 -23.03 -7.37
N GLU A 415 -13.18 -21.79 -7.84
CA GLU A 415 -13.79 -21.29 -9.08
C GLU A 415 -15.33 -21.45 -9.17
N ASP A 416 -16.01 -21.68 -8.03
CA ASP A 416 -17.47 -21.83 -7.95
C ASP A 416 -18.17 -20.47 -7.95
N ARG A 417 -18.27 -19.89 -9.15
CA ARG A 417 -18.81 -18.55 -9.38
C ARG A 417 -20.26 -18.38 -8.92
N GLU A 418 -21.08 -19.42 -9.05
CA GLU A 418 -22.50 -19.40 -8.65
C GLU A 418 -22.62 -19.33 -7.13
N LYS A 419 -21.95 -20.22 -6.38
CA LYS A 419 -22.00 -20.18 -4.92
C LYS A 419 -21.29 -18.97 -4.32
N ARG A 420 -20.20 -18.48 -4.94
CA ARG A 420 -19.58 -17.20 -4.57
C ARG A 420 -20.59 -16.06 -4.63
N PHE A 421 -21.36 -15.98 -5.72
CA PHE A 421 -22.40 -14.96 -5.88
C PHE A 421 -23.51 -15.10 -4.82
N GLU A 422 -24.03 -16.30 -4.58
CA GLU A 422 -25.08 -16.54 -3.57
C GLU A 422 -24.66 -16.02 -2.18
N VAL A 423 -23.48 -16.41 -1.68
CA VAL A 423 -23.05 -16.02 -0.32
C VAL A 423 -22.62 -14.56 -0.22
N VAL A 424 -22.08 -13.97 -1.29
CA VAL A 424 -21.75 -12.54 -1.34
C VAL A 424 -23.02 -11.68 -1.40
N GLN A 425 -24.05 -12.13 -2.15
CA GLN A 425 -25.35 -11.47 -2.18
C GLN A 425 -26.06 -11.53 -0.81
N GLU A 426 -25.90 -12.63 -0.08
CA GLU A 426 -26.34 -12.73 1.31
C GLU A 426 -25.53 -11.81 2.24
N ALA A 427 -24.20 -11.76 2.10
CA ALA A 427 -23.31 -10.90 2.90
C ALA A 427 -23.68 -9.42 2.76
N TYR A 428 -23.93 -8.96 1.53
CA TYR A 428 -24.30 -7.58 1.22
C TYR A 428 -25.61 -7.14 1.89
N GLN A 429 -26.55 -8.04 2.16
CA GLN A 429 -27.79 -7.72 2.88
C GLN A 429 -27.54 -7.38 4.36
N TYR A 430 -26.46 -7.89 4.96
CA TYR A 430 -26.07 -7.61 6.34
C TYR A 430 -25.14 -6.41 6.48
N ALA A 431 -24.36 -6.09 5.43
CA ALA A 431 -23.52 -4.90 5.35
C ALA A 431 -23.56 -4.25 3.95
N PRO A 432 -24.57 -3.41 3.64
CA PRO A 432 -24.70 -2.75 2.34
C PRO A 432 -23.56 -1.77 2.00
N SER A 433 -22.83 -1.28 3.01
CA SER A 433 -21.62 -0.46 2.84
C SER A 433 -20.35 -1.28 2.57
N CYS A 434 -20.44 -2.61 2.45
CA CYS A 434 -19.29 -3.45 2.16
C CYS A 434 -18.90 -3.37 0.67
N TRP A 435 -17.89 -2.55 0.38
CA TRP A 435 -17.37 -2.33 -0.97
C TRP A 435 -16.84 -3.61 -1.63
N ASN A 436 -16.26 -4.55 -0.87
CA ASN A 436 -15.82 -5.85 -1.39
C ASN A 436 -17.00 -6.66 -1.94
N CYS A 437 -18.12 -6.68 -1.20
CA CYS A 437 -19.32 -7.40 -1.62
C CYS A 437 -19.96 -6.74 -2.84
N LEU A 438 -20.08 -5.40 -2.83
CA LEU A 438 -20.59 -4.65 -3.97
C LEU A 438 -19.75 -4.90 -5.24
N GLU A 439 -18.43 -4.80 -5.15
CA GLU A 439 -17.53 -5.03 -6.29
C GLU A 439 -17.65 -6.46 -6.85
N ALA A 440 -17.74 -7.48 -6.00
CA ALA A 440 -17.95 -8.86 -6.43
C ALA A 440 -19.33 -9.10 -7.07
N LEU A 441 -20.39 -8.39 -6.65
CA LEU A 441 -21.70 -8.41 -7.31
C LEU A 441 -21.65 -7.76 -8.70
N LEU A 442 -21.02 -6.58 -8.83
CA LEU A 442 -20.86 -5.89 -10.12
C LEU A 442 -20.05 -6.77 -11.11
N GLN A 443 -18.98 -7.42 -10.64
CA GLN A 443 -18.18 -8.36 -11.43
C GLN A 443 -19.02 -9.53 -11.95
N TYR A 444 -19.81 -10.18 -11.07
CA TYR A 444 -20.66 -11.32 -11.47
C TYR A 444 -21.73 -10.92 -12.49
N HIS A 445 -22.40 -9.78 -12.30
CA HIS A 445 -23.41 -9.30 -13.24
C HIS A 445 -22.78 -8.98 -14.61
N ASN A 446 -21.62 -8.32 -14.64
CA ASN A 446 -20.93 -7.98 -15.88
C ASN A 446 -20.40 -9.22 -16.63
N ASP A 447 -19.83 -10.22 -15.93
CA ASP A 447 -19.40 -11.48 -16.54
C ASP A 447 -20.56 -12.23 -17.21
N ASN A 448 -21.75 -12.18 -16.58
CA ASN A 448 -22.99 -12.74 -17.12
C ASN A 448 -23.72 -11.81 -18.11
N ARG A 449 -23.14 -10.63 -18.42
CA ARG A 449 -23.71 -9.60 -19.32
C ARG A 449 -25.06 -9.02 -18.87
N ALA A 450 -25.36 -9.09 -17.57
CA ALA A 450 -26.56 -8.51 -16.95
C ALA A 450 -26.33 -7.02 -16.61
N TYR A 451 -25.89 -6.24 -17.60
CA TYR A 451 -25.42 -4.87 -17.41
C TYR A 451 -26.50 -3.91 -16.91
N GLU A 452 -27.77 -4.19 -17.24
CA GLU A 452 -28.92 -3.45 -16.73
C GLU A 452 -29.02 -3.55 -15.19
N VAL A 453 -28.76 -4.73 -14.63
CA VAL A 453 -28.79 -4.96 -13.16
C VAL A 453 -27.63 -4.21 -12.49
N THR A 454 -26.44 -4.23 -13.11
CA THR A 454 -25.29 -3.42 -12.67
C THR A 454 -25.68 -1.94 -12.62
N MET A 455 -26.31 -1.42 -13.68
CA MET A 455 -26.67 0.00 -13.78
C MET A 455 -27.82 0.42 -12.86
N GLU A 456 -28.82 -0.44 -12.62
CA GLU A 456 -29.85 -0.21 -11.61
C GLU A 456 -29.23 -0.09 -10.20
N LEU A 457 -28.25 -0.93 -9.87
CA LEU A 457 -27.56 -0.88 -8.58
C LEU A 457 -26.71 0.39 -8.43
N LEU A 458 -25.97 0.79 -9.46
CA LEU A 458 -25.15 2.01 -9.44
C LEU A 458 -26.02 3.28 -9.34
N LYS A 459 -27.14 3.35 -10.08
CA LYS A 459 -28.08 4.48 -10.00
C LYS A 459 -28.71 4.58 -8.61
N LYS A 460 -29.11 3.46 -8.00
CA LYS A 460 -29.61 3.42 -6.61
C LYS A 460 -28.59 3.93 -5.58
N LEU A 461 -27.31 3.55 -5.73
CA LEU A 461 -26.23 4.04 -4.87
C LEU A 461 -25.94 5.54 -5.05
N ALA A 462 -26.24 6.10 -6.23
CA ALA A 462 -26.12 7.54 -6.48
C ALA A 462 -27.29 8.34 -5.90
N GLU A 463 -28.50 7.77 -5.85
CA GLU A 463 -29.69 8.36 -5.21
C GLU A 463 -29.62 8.36 -3.67
N ASN A 464 -28.87 7.41 -3.09
CA ASN A 464 -28.68 7.31 -1.64
C ASN A 464 -27.64 8.33 -1.13
N LEU A 465 -28.12 9.33 -0.37
CA LEU A 465 -27.30 10.26 0.43
C LEU A 465 -27.50 9.95 1.92
N PRO A 466 -26.50 9.36 2.61
CA PRO A 466 -26.62 9.06 4.04
C PRO A 466 -26.72 10.35 4.89
N PRO A 467 -27.48 10.37 6.00
CA PRO A 467 -27.74 11.61 6.75
C PRO A 467 -26.55 12.28 7.43
N GLU A 468 -25.42 11.57 7.55
CA GLU A 468 -24.19 11.99 8.24
C GLU A 468 -23.01 12.18 7.27
N GLU A 469 -23.23 12.08 5.96
CA GLU A 469 -22.20 12.03 4.92
C GLU A 469 -22.46 13.08 3.83
N ASP A 470 -21.41 13.78 3.40
CA ASP A 470 -21.51 14.85 2.39
C ASP A 470 -21.66 14.32 0.95
N PHE A 471 -21.56 13.01 0.74
CA PHE A 471 -21.49 12.37 -0.58
C PHE A 471 -22.41 11.14 -0.69
N SER A 472 -22.77 10.76 -1.92
CA SER A 472 -23.59 9.58 -2.20
C SER A 472 -22.84 8.26 -1.93
N GLU A 473 -23.57 7.17 -1.68
CA GLU A 473 -22.97 5.84 -1.49
C GLU A 473 -22.13 5.41 -2.72
N PHE A 474 -22.51 5.83 -3.93
CA PHE A 474 -21.71 5.59 -5.14
C PHE A 474 -20.38 6.36 -5.15
N THR A 475 -20.34 7.57 -4.59
CA THR A 475 -19.09 8.34 -4.42
C THR A 475 -18.20 7.66 -3.37
N GLN A 476 -18.79 7.27 -2.23
CA GLN A 476 -18.09 6.55 -1.16
C GLN A 476 -17.49 5.22 -1.62
N PHE A 477 -18.14 4.50 -2.54
CA PHE A 477 -17.63 3.25 -3.10
C PHE A 477 -16.23 3.39 -3.72
N PHE A 478 -15.93 4.55 -4.31
CA PHE A 478 -14.59 4.89 -4.79
C PHE A 478 -13.70 5.47 -3.69
N LEU A 479 -14.22 6.37 -2.83
CA LEU A 479 -13.43 6.98 -1.74
C LEU A 479 -12.97 5.99 -0.68
N GLY A 480 -13.68 4.87 -0.48
CA GLY A 480 -13.45 3.91 0.60
C GLY A 480 -12.16 3.09 0.50
N SER A 481 -11.51 3.05 -0.66
CA SER A 481 -10.21 2.40 -0.85
C SER A 481 -9.51 2.94 -2.10
N VAL A 482 -8.24 3.32 -1.97
CA VAL A 482 -7.34 3.60 -3.11
C VAL A 482 -7.24 2.38 -4.03
N PHE A 483 -7.05 1.19 -3.45
CA PHE A 483 -6.95 -0.04 -4.22
C PHE A 483 -8.30 -0.40 -4.83
N GLY A 484 -8.28 -0.74 -6.12
CA GLY A 484 -9.46 -1.16 -6.88
C GLY A 484 -10.23 -0.05 -7.60
N VAL A 485 -9.91 1.24 -7.42
CA VAL A 485 -10.58 2.36 -8.12
C VAL A 485 -10.68 2.12 -9.62
N ASP A 486 -9.56 1.75 -10.26
CA ASP A 486 -9.51 1.43 -11.68
C ASP A 486 -10.48 0.30 -12.08
N ARG A 487 -10.58 -0.76 -11.27
CA ARG A 487 -11.44 -1.93 -11.54
C ARG A 487 -12.92 -1.59 -11.36
N LYS A 488 -13.27 -0.92 -10.27
CA LYS A 488 -14.61 -0.41 -10.00
C LYS A 488 -15.09 0.47 -11.15
N ALA A 489 -14.25 1.42 -11.58
CA ALA A 489 -14.56 2.31 -12.69
C ALA A 489 -14.70 1.54 -14.02
N ARG A 490 -13.89 0.49 -14.25
CA ARG A 490 -14.01 -0.41 -15.40
C ARG A 490 -15.35 -1.12 -15.43
N LEU A 491 -15.77 -1.70 -14.30
CA LEU A 491 -17.04 -2.42 -14.17
C LEU A 491 -18.25 -1.49 -14.36
N SER A 492 -18.22 -0.30 -13.77
CA SER A 492 -19.25 0.73 -14.01
C SER A 492 -19.30 1.17 -15.48
N ALA A 493 -18.14 1.40 -16.11
CA ALA A 493 -18.08 1.93 -17.46
C ALA A 493 -18.40 0.88 -18.56
N ASP A 494 -17.99 -0.38 -18.41
CA ASP A 494 -18.40 -1.46 -19.34
C ASP A 494 -19.93 -1.66 -19.29
N ALA A 495 -20.57 -1.55 -18.12
CA ALA A 495 -22.03 -1.65 -17.99
C ALA A 495 -22.74 -0.41 -18.55
N ALA A 496 -22.28 0.79 -18.23
CA ALA A 496 -22.87 2.03 -18.73
C ALA A 496 -22.71 2.21 -20.25
N LEU A 497 -21.63 1.67 -20.85
CA LEU A 497 -21.47 1.59 -22.29
C LEU A 497 -22.48 0.63 -22.94
N ALA A 498 -22.90 -0.43 -22.23
CA ALA A 498 -23.91 -1.36 -22.72
C ALA A 498 -25.34 -0.80 -22.62
N THR A 499 -25.63 0.09 -21.67
CA THR A 499 -26.96 0.70 -21.45
C THR A 499 -27.12 2.12 -22.02
N ASP A 500 -26.10 2.68 -22.69
CA ASP A 500 -26.06 4.05 -23.22
C ASP A 500 -26.12 5.15 -22.11
N ASP A 501 -25.58 4.83 -20.93
CA ASP A 501 -25.54 5.69 -19.72
C ASP A 501 -24.12 6.20 -19.38
N LEU A 502 -23.15 6.10 -20.29
CA LEU A 502 -21.73 6.32 -19.96
C LEU A 502 -21.42 7.72 -19.36
N ASN A 503 -22.20 8.74 -19.72
CA ASN A 503 -22.09 10.08 -19.13
C ASN A 503 -22.37 10.09 -17.61
N PHE A 504 -23.36 9.33 -17.13
CA PHE A 504 -23.68 9.24 -15.70
C PHE A 504 -22.49 8.71 -14.88
N VAL A 505 -21.75 7.73 -15.42
CA VAL A 505 -20.53 7.21 -14.76
C VAL A 505 -19.41 8.24 -14.80
N LEU A 506 -19.25 8.97 -15.91
CA LEU A 506 -18.25 10.04 -16.00
C LEU A 506 -18.53 11.21 -15.04
N GLU A 507 -19.76 11.71 -14.98
CA GLU A 507 -20.20 12.74 -14.03
C GLU A 507 -19.98 12.29 -12.57
N SER A 508 -20.26 11.02 -12.27
CA SER A 508 -20.04 10.42 -10.94
C SER A 508 -18.56 10.29 -10.59
N LEU A 509 -17.71 9.91 -11.55
CA LEU A 509 -16.25 9.88 -11.37
C LEU A 509 -15.66 11.29 -11.21
N GLN A 510 -16.13 12.28 -11.98
CA GLN A 510 -15.72 13.68 -11.82
C GLN A 510 -16.12 14.23 -10.45
N THR A 511 -17.34 13.94 -10.00
CA THR A 511 -17.82 14.24 -8.64
C THR A 511 -16.93 13.58 -7.58
N THR A 512 -16.55 12.31 -7.79
CA THR A 512 -15.63 11.57 -6.93
C THR A 512 -14.23 12.20 -6.89
N ALA A 513 -13.67 12.60 -8.04
CA ALA A 513 -12.38 13.27 -8.09
C ALA A 513 -12.40 14.61 -7.36
N LYS A 514 -13.50 15.38 -7.49
CA LYS A 514 -13.71 16.63 -6.73
C LYS A 514 -13.81 16.36 -5.23
N ALA A 515 -14.63 15.40 -4.80
CA ALA A 515 -14.74 14.98 -3.40
C ALA A 515 -13.39 14.53 -2.83
N ALA A 516 -12.65 13.69 -3.55
CA ALA A 516 -11.32 13.22 -3.18
C ALA A 516 -10.31 14.38 -3.02
N ARG A 517 -10.36 15.41 -3.89
CA ARG A 517 -9.52 16.62 -3.73
C ARG A 517 -9.93 17.44 -2.50
N THR A 518 -11.23 17.67 -2.28
CA THR A 518 -11.75 18.39 -1.10
C THR A 518 -11.35 17.72 0.21
N GLU A 519 -11.38 16.38 0.26
CA GLU A 519 -10.95 15.59 1.41
C GLU A 519 -9.42 15.32 1.46
N SER A 520 -8.62 15.95 0.60
CA SER A 520 -7.16 15.71 0.50
C SER A 520 -6.77 14.24 0.26
N ARG A 521 -7.67 13.43 -0.29
CA ARG A 521 -7.42 12.05 -0.76
C ARG A 521 -6.75 12.05 -2.14
N THR A 522 -5.63 12.78 -2.26
CA THR A 522 -4.86 13.02 -3.50
C THR A 522 -4.68 11.78 -4.38
N LEU A 523 -4.29 10.66 -3.77
CA LEU A 523 -4.04 9.40 -4.47
C LEU A 523 -5.31 8.79 -5.08
N ILE A 524 -6.47 8.94 -4.42
CA ILE A 524 -7.77 8.54 -4.98
C ILE A 524 -8.15 9.48 -6.13
N ALA A 525 -7.94 10.79 -5.98
CA ALA A 525 -8.18 11.74 -7.08
C ALA A 525 -7.35 11.38 -8.33
N ALA A 526 -6.06 11.08 -8.16
CA ALA A 526 -5.17 10.69 -9.25
C ALA A 526 -5.58 9.37 -9.93
N GLU A 527 -5.98 8.34 -9.16
CA GLU A 527 -6.53 7.09 -9.69
C GLU A 527 -7.85 7.30 -10.45
N VAL A 528 -8.74 8.16 -9.93
CA VAL A 528 -10.00 8.50 -10.59
C VAL A 528 -9.77 9.30 -11.88
N ASP A 529 -8.83 10.25 -11.88
CA ASP A 529 -8.44 11.00 -13.09
C ASP A 529 -7.86 10.06 -14.17
N MET A 530 -7.03 9.08 -13.79
CA MET A 530 -6.56 8.02 -14.70
C MET A 530 -7.71 7.17 -15.24
N ALA A 531 -8.68 6.80 -14.39
CA ALA A 531 -9.85 6.04 -14.81
C ALA A 531 -10.73 6.82 -15.82
N ILE A 532 -10.93 8.13 -15.59
CA ILE A 532 -11.61 9.05 -16.52
C ILE A 532 -10.85 9.13 -17.85
N ALA A 533 -9.53 9.36 -17.80
CA ALA A 533 -8.69 9.43 -19.00
C ALA A 533 -8.80 8.17 -19.86
N ARG A 534 -8.78 6.99 -19.22
CA ARG A 534 -8.97 5.70 -19.90
C ARG A 534 -10.37 5.54 -20.50
N ILE A 535 -11.44 5.98 -19.82
CA ILE A 535 -12.80 5.93 -20.38
C ILE A 535 -12.90 6.80 -21.65
N TYR A 536 -12.28 8.00 -21.63
CA TYR A 536 -12.21 8.84 -22.82
C TYR A 536 -11.44 8.17 -23.98
N ASP A 537 -10.31 7.50 -23.70
CA ASP A 537 -9.49 6.86 -24.73
C ASP A 537 -10.12 5.56 -25.27
N GLU A 538 -10.45 4.62 -24.38
CA GLU A 538 -10.83 3.25 -24.74
C GLU A 538 -12.32 3.05 -25.08
N LEU A 539 -13.21 3.88 -24.53
CA LEU A 539 -14.66 3.67 -24.65
C LEU A 539 -15.35 4.75 -25.52
N LEU A 540 -14.94 6.02 -25.36
CA LEU A 540 -15.49 7.15 -26.11
C LEU A 540 -14.67 7.53 -27.36
N PHE A 541 -13.41 7.09 -27.48
CA PHE A 541 -12.47 7.48 -28.55
C PHE A 541 -12.24 9.00 -28.62
N GLY A 542 -12.41 9.67 -27.48
CA GLY A 542 -12.17 11.08 -27.26
C GLY A 542 -10.70 11.35 -26.97
N HIS A 543 -9.80 10.92 -27.86
CA HIS A 543 -8.34 10.95 -27.63
C HIS A 543 -7.82 12.33 -27.20
N LEU A 544 -8.42 13.43 -27.68
CA LEU A 544 -8.07 14.79 -27.23
C LEU A 544 -8.47 15.06 -25.77
N LYS A 545 -9.62 14.56 -25.30
CA LYS A 545 -10.00 14.63 -23.88
C LYS A 545 -9.05 13.76 -23.04
N ALA A 546 -8.72 12.54 -23.50
CA ALA A 546 -7.77 11.65 -22.81
C ALA A 546 -6.35 12.25 -22.69
N ILE A 547 -5.83 12.86 -23.76
CA ILE A 547 -4.54 13.59 -23.75
C ILE A 547 -4.58 14.72 -22.72
N ARG A 548 -5.63 15.56 -22.73
CA ARG A 548 -5.80 16.62 -21.71
C ARG A 548 -5.85 16.06 -20.28
N CYS A 549 -6.49 14.90 -20.06
CA CYS A 549 -6.49 14.25 -18.75
C CYS A 549 -5.07 13.84 -18.32
N TRP A 550 -4.28 13.20 -19.17
CA TRP A 550 -2.91 12.83 -18.82
C TRP A 550 -1.97 14.03 -18.68
N GLU A 551 -2.16 15.10 -19.48
CA GLU A 551 -1.44 16.37 -19.33
C GLU A 551 -1.74 17.01 -17.97
N ASN A 552 -3.02 17.15 -17.60
CA ASN A 552 -3.39 17.68 -16.30
C ASN A 552 -2.84 16.84 -15.13
N ILE A 553 -2.77 15.52 -15.25
CA ILE A 553 -2.13 14.64 -14.24
C ILE A 553 -0.61 14.91 -14.15
N MET A 554 0.06 15.10 -15.29
CA MET A 554 1.49 15.43 -15.35
C MET A 554 1.82 16.78 -14.71
N ASP A 555 0.97 17.78 -14.91
CA ASP A 555 1.12 19.14 -14.38
C ASP A 555 0.77 19.20 -12.89
N THR A 556 -0.37 18.62 -12.48
CA THR A 556 -0.86 18.63 -11.09
C THR A 556 0.09 17.92 -10.12
N TYR A 557 0.78 16.88 -10.59
CA TYR A 557 1.70 16.08 -9.78
C TYR A 557 3.17 16.25 -10.23
N SER A 558 3.51 17.42 -10.75
CA SER A 558 4.77 17.71 -11.44
C SER A 558 6.04 17.60 -10.59
N SER A 559 5.94 17.64 -9.25
CA SER A 559 7.06 17.46 -8.32
C SER A 559 7.06 16.11 -7.59
N SER A 560 5.97 15.33 -7.68
CA SER A 560 5.84 14.01 -7.04
C SER A 560 6.99 13.06 -7.41
N SER A 561 7.63 12.49 -6.39
CA SER A 561 8.79 11.61 -6.55
C SER A 561 8.44 10.28 -7.24
N PRO A 562 9.23 9.78 -8.21
CA PRO A 562 8.95 8.55 -8.95
C PRO A 562 8.88 7.25 -8.13
N GLY A 563 9.22 7.29 -6.84
CA GLY A 563 9.09 6.15 -5.92
C GLY A 563 7.79 6.13 -5.10
N THR A 564 6.91 7.14 -5.25
CA THR A 564 5.59 7.15 -4.60
C THR A 564 4.50 6.61 -5.53
N LEU A 565 3.36 6.22 -4.97
CA LEU A 565 2.20 5.75 -5.76
C LEU A 565 1.71 6.82 -6.76
N ILE A 566 1.77 8.10 -6.40
CA ILE A 566 1.49 9.21 -7.34
C ILE A 566 2.58 9.31 -8.42
N GLY A 567 3.85 9.09 -8.07
CA GLY A 567 4.94 8.95 -9.04
C GLY A 567 4.69 7.85 -10.07
N THR A 568 4.13 6.70 -9.66
CA THR A 568 3.72 5.60 -10.54
C THR A 568 2.56 6.00 -11.47
N ILE A 569 1.51 6.64 -10.93
CA ILE A 569 0.39 7.18 -11.72
C ILE A 569 0.88 8.18 -12.77
N ARG A 570 1.79 9.08 -12.38
CA ARG A 570 2.42 10.04 -13.28
C ARG A 570 3.27 9.36 -14.36
N GLN A 571 4.04 8.32 -14.03
CA GLN A 571 4.74 7.53 -15.05
C GLN A 571 3.76 6.89 -16.05
N LEU A 572 2.62 6.39 -15.58
CA LEU A 572 1.59 5.78 -16.43
C LEU A 572 0.93 6.80 -17.36
N ALA A 573 0.54 7.97 -16.84
CA ALA A 573 0.06 9.10 -17.65
C ALA A 573 1.09 9.54 -18.70
N CYS A 574 2.36 9.63 -18.31
CA CYS A 574 3.46 9.96 -19.22
C CYS A 574 3.65 8.92 -20.34
N SER A 575 3.60 7.62 -19.99
CA SER A 575 3.64 6.52 -20.98
C SER A 575 2.48 6.64 -21.97
N ASN A 576 1.27 6.88 -21.49
CA ASN A 576 0.08 7.02 -22.34
C ASN A 576 0.17 8.24 -23.27
N LEU A 577 0.68 9.39 -22.80
CA LEU A 577 0.98 10.54 -23.65
C LEU A 577 2.00 10.21 -24.74
N THR A 578 3.11 9.54 -24.40
CA THR A 578 4.10 9.16 -25.41
C THR A 578 3.59 8.15 -26.43
N HIS A 579 2.68 7.25 -26.03
CA HIS A 579 1.96 6.38 -26.95
C HIS A 579 1.03 7.18 -27.87
N ALA A 580 0.22 8.09 -27.32
CA ALA A 580 -0.72 8.91 -28.08
C ALA A 580 -0.01 9.81 -29.11
N PHE A 581 1.08 10.49 -28.73
CA PHE A 581 1.86 11.31 -29.65
C PHE A 581 2.57 10.49 -30.74
N LEU A 582 3.06 9.28 -30.42
CA LEU A 582 3.58 8.37 -31.44
C LEU A 582 2.49 7.95 -32.43
N CYS A 583 1.31 7.54 -31.94
CA CYS A 583 0.19 7.15 -32.78
C CYS A 583 -0.25 8.30 -33.68
N ASN A 584 -0.44 9.51 -33.15
CA ASN A 584 -0.76 10.70 -33.94
C ASN A 584 0.25 10.93 -35.07
N ALA A 585 1.56 10.87 -34.77
CA ALA A 585 2.64 11.06 -35.75
C ALA A 585 2.69 9.97 -36.83
N VAL A 586 2.24 8.74 -36.53
CA VAL A 586 2.13 7.65 -37.51
C VAL A 586 0.86 7.80 -38.36
N GLU A 587 -0.28 8.13 -37.76
CA GLU A 587 -1.58 8.24 -38.45
C GLU A 587 -1.59 9.36 -39.50
N VAL A 588 -0.90 10.48 -39.24
CA VAL A 588 -0.68 11.57 -40.22
C VAL A 588 0.50 11.31 -41.17
N GLY A 589 1.25 10.23 -40.96
CA GLY A 589 2.42 9.84 -41.73
C GLY A 589 3.72 10.48 -41.24
N VAL A 590 4.73 9.65 -40.94
CA VAL A 590 5.94 10.05 -40.18
C VAL A 590 6.84 11.13 -40.83
N ASP A 591 6.65 11.43 -42.11
CA ASP A 591 7.40 12.45 -42.87
C ASP A 591 6.58 13.74 -43.15
N THR A 592 5.43 13.93 -42.50
CA THR A 592 4.61 15.15 -42.64
C THR A 592 4.92 16.21 -41.57
N PRO A 593 4.70 17.51 -41.86
CA PRO A 593 4.81 18.58 -40.85
C PRO A 593 3.92 18.37 -39.64
N GLU A 594 2.73 17.77 -39.84
CA GLU A 594 1.78 17.43 -38.78
C GLU A 594 2.34 16.37 -37.82
N ALA A 595 3.19 15.45 -38.31
CA ALA A 595 3.92 14.52 -37.46
C ALA A 595 5.01 15.23 -36.62
N GLU A 596 5.66 16.27 -37.16
CA GLU A 596 6.73 17.00 -36.46
C GLU A 596 6.21 17.71 -35.19
N GLU A 597 4.95 18.19 -35.17
CA GLU A 597 4.35 18.76 -33.96
C GLU A 597 4.17 17.71 -32.85
N SER A 598 3.58 16.55 -33.17
CA SER A 598 3.41 15.45 -32.20
C SER A 598 4.76 14.92 -31.71
N VAL A 599 5.75 14.85 -32.60
CA VAL A 599 7.10 14.39 -32.30
C VAL A 599 7.86 15.40 -31.43
N ALA A 600 7.69 16.71 -31.63
CA ALA A 600 8.31 17.71 -30.77
C ALA A 600 7.85 17.58 -29.31
N ARG A 601 6.56 17.25 -29.08
CA ARG A 601 6.03 16.97 -27.73
C ARG A 601 6.56 15.64 -27.16
N LEU A 602 6.71 14.61 -27.99
CA LEU A 602 7.35 13.34 -27.61
C LEU A 602 8.85 13.53 -27.27
N GLU A 603 9.58 14.33 -28.05
CA GLU A 603 10.97 14.70 -27.80
C GLU A 603 11.09 15.52 -26.51
N GLN A 604 10.21 16.48 -26.25
CA GLN A 604 10.19 17.23 -24.98
C GLN A 604 10.06 16.28 -23.79
N LEU A 605 9.07 15.39 -23.78
CA LEU A 605 8.86 14.41 -22.71
C LEU A 605 10.11 13.53 -22.52
N ALA A 606 10.78 13.11 -23.60
CA ALA A 606 12.02 12.35 -23.52
C ALA A 606 13.19 13.16 -22.93
N HIS A 607 13.30 14.46 -23.23
CA HIS A 607 14.34 15.35 -22.68
C HIS A 607 14.11 15.70 -21.19
N GLU A 608 12.88 15.67 -20.71
CA GLU A 608 12.52 15.80 -19.29
C GLU A 608 12.93 14.57 -18.45
N SER A 609 13.67 13.61 -19.03
CA SER A 609 14.19 12.42 -18.34
C SER A 609 15.32 12.72 -17.33
N GLN A 610 14.91 13.12 -16.13
CA GLN A 610 15.69 12.87 -14.93
C GLN A 610 15.86 11.33 -14.77
N LYS A 611 17.08 10.86 -14.47
CA LYS A 611 17.44 9.42 -14.49
C LYS A 611 16.61 8.61 -13.47
N TYR A 612 15.57 7.91 -13.92
CA TYR A 612 14.69 7.16 -13.03
C TYR A 612 14.33 5.75 -13.49
N LEU A 613 14.06 4.93 -12.48
CA LEU A 613 13.68 3.53 -12.57
C LEU A 613 12.17 3.44 -12.81
N SER A 614 11.75 3.27 -14.08
CA SER A 614 10.45 2.64 -14.32
C SER A 614 10.55 1.14 -14.01
N GLU A 615 9.51 0.51 -13.46
CA GLU A 615 9.49 -0.94 -13.27
C GLU A 615 9.58 -1.69 -14.61
N SER A 616 8.90 -1.18 -15.65
CA SER A 616 8.92 -1.78 -16.99
C SER A 616 9.76 -0.98 -17.98
N CYS A 617 10.91 -1.55 -18.36
CA CYS A 617 11.81 -0.95 -19.35
C CYS A 617 11.20 -0.81 -20.76
N ALA A 618 10.06 -1.44 -21.03
CA ALA A 618 9.38 -1.46 -22.33
C ALA A 618 8.55 -0.21 -22.65
N PHE A 619 8.05 0.49 -21.64
CA PHE A 619 7.11 1.60 -21.78
C PHE A 619 7.77 2.97 -21.50
N VAL A 620 9.10 3.02 -21.53
CA VAL A 620 9.88 4.25 -21.36
C VAL A 620 9.80 5.13 -22.61
N ARG A 621 9.74 6.44 -22.41
CA ARG A 621 9.62 7.49 -23.45
C ARG A 621 10.60 7.32 -24.61
N ASP A 622 11.85 7.01 -24.31
CA ASP A 622 12.91 6.77 -25.30
C ASP A 622 12.57 5.63 -26.27
N VAL A 623 11.89 4.59 -25.80
CA VAL A 623 11.44 3.46 -26.62
C VAL A 623 10.40 3.93 -27.64
N TYR A 624 9.47 4.81 -27.25
CA TYR A 624 8.48 5.38 -28.18
C TYR A 624 9.11 6.29 -29.23
N LEU A 625 10.04 7.17 -28.84
CA LEU A 625 10.80 8.01 -29.78
C LEU A 625 11.69 7.16 -30.71
N GLY A 626 12.25 6.05 -30.20
CA GLY A 626 12.99 5.07 -30.98
C GLY A 626 12.16 4.40 -32.08
N ILE A 627 10.87 4.13 -31.81
CA ILE A 627 9.94 3.62 -32.85
C ILE A 627 9.80 4.65 -33.98
N TYR A 628 9.55 5.92 -33.66
CA TYR A 628 9.39 6.98 -34.66
C TYR A 628 10.64 7.13 -35.55
N TYR A 629 11.83 7.24 -34.94
CA TYR A 629 13.07 7.35 -35.73
C TYR A 629 13.34 6.12 -36.60
N ARG A 630 13.02 4.90 -36.14
CA ARG A 630 13.10 3.69 -36.96
C ARG A 630 12.14 3.74 -38.15
N LEU A 631 10.90 4.21 -37.96
CA LEU A 631 9.92 4.34 -39.04
C LEU A 631 10.38 5.33 -40.13
N ARG A 632 11.22 6.31 -39.78
CA ARG A 632 11.91 7.21 -40.74
C ARG A 632 13.25 6.69 -41.27
N GLY A 633 13.61 5.42 -41.00
CA GLY A 633 14.89 4.84 -41.40
C GLY A 633 16.12 5.42 -40.70
N GLN A 634 15.95 6.11 -39.57
CA GLN A 634 17.05 6.65 -38.75
C GLN A 634 17.55 5.60 -37.75
N ASP A 635 17.95 4.43 -38.25
CA ASP A 635 18.22 3.22 -37.44
C ASP A 635 19.28 3.44 -36.35
N GLU A 636 20.34 4.21 -36.61
CA GLU A 636 21.38 4.50 -35.61
C GLU A 636 20.83 5.29 -34.40
N ARG A 637 19.93 6.25 -34.65
CA ARG A 637 19.26 7.04 -33.60
C ARG A 637 18.27 6.18 -32.83
N ALA A 638 17.49 5.35 -33.54
CA ALA A 638 16.57 4.42 -32.92
C ALA A 638 17.29 3.41 -31.99
N GLN A 639 18.39 2.80 -32.47
CA GLN A 639 19.22 1.89 -31.66
C GLN A 639 19.81 2.56 -30.41
N ALA A 640 20.21 3.84 -30.51
CA ALA A 640 20.73 4.58 -29.37
C ALA A 640 19.67 4.75 -28.26
N LEU A 641 18.40 4.90 -28.61
CA LEU A 641 17.27 5.03 -27.67
C LEU A 641 16.80 3.68 -27.10
N PHE A 642 16.86 2.59 -27.87
CA PHE A 642 16.50 1.26 -27.36
C PHE A 642 17.57 0.65 -26.43
N ARG A 643 18.85 0.99 -26.63
CA ARG A 643 19.99 0.35 -25.93
C ARG A 643 19.90 0.43 -24.39
N PRO A 644 19.56 1.57 -23.74
CA PRO A 644 19.48 1.64 -22.28
C PRO A 644 18.42 0.70 -21.69
N SER A 645 17.23 0.64 -22.28
CA SER A 645 16.17 -0.27 -21.85
C SER A 645 16.55 -1.74 -22.04
N LEU A 646 17.16 -2.09 -23.18
CA LEU A 646 17.65 -3.45 -23.44
C LEU A 646 18.76 -3.86 -22.46
N GLN A 647 19.71 -2.96 -22.19
CA GLN A 647 20.78 -3.20 -21.22
C GLN A 647 20.20 -3.49 -19.83
N ARG A 648 19.22 -2.69 -19.38
CA ARG A 648 18.60 -2.86 -18.06
C ARG A 648 17.77 -4.14 -17.97
N SER A 649 16.96 -4.47 -18.97
CA SER A 649 16.24 -5.77 -19.00
C SER A 649 17.20 -6.96 -18.98
N VAL A 650 18.34 -6.87 -19.68
CA VAL A 650 19.36 -7.93 -19.68
C VAL A 650 20.16 -7.99 -18.37
N GLN A 651 20.29 -6.87 -17.64
CA GLN A 651 20.88 -6.83 -16.29
C GLN A 651 19.97 -7.50 -15.26
N ILE A 652 18.65 -7.27 -15.33
CA ILE A 652 17.65 -7.93 -14.46
C ILE A 652 17.68 -9.45 -14.68
N LEU A 653 17.69 -9.90 -15.94
CA LEU A 653 17.85 -11.33 -16.31
C LEU A 653 19.26 -11.91 -16.05
N CYS A 654 20.16 -11.12 -15.45
CA CYS A 654 21.54 -11.49 -15.14
C CYS A 654 21.76 -11.68 -13.63
N ASP A 655 20.82 -11.29 -12.77
CA ASP A 655 20.93 -11.45 -11.33
C ASP A 655 20.53 -12.86 -10.87
N ASP A 656 20.95 -13.24 -9.66
CA ASP A 656 20.68 -14.58 -9.10
C ASP A 656 19.28 -14.70 -8.48
N ASN A 657 18.34 -13.78 -8.77
CA ASN A 657 17.01 -13.76 -8.17
C ASN A 657 15.97 -14.51 -9.04
N PRO A 658 15.43 -15.67 -8.58
CA PRO A 658 14.46 -16.46 -9.35
C PRO A 658 13.08 -15.80 -9.53
N THR A 659 12.83 -14.59 -9.00
CA THR A 659 11.64 -13.80 -9.35
C THR A 659 11.81 -12.95 -10.60
N ASN A 660 13.05 -12.80 -11.10
CA ASN A 660 13.40 -11.84 -12.14
C ASN A 660 13.44 -12.45 -13.56
N ASP A 661 13.05 -13.71 -13.71
CA ASP A 661 13.03 -14.46 -14.99
C ASP A 661 11.94 -14.01 -16.00
N ASP A 662 11.21 -12.92 -15.78
CA ASP A 662 10.19 -12.43 -16.73
C ASP A 662 10.81 -11.79 -17.99
N LEU A 663 10.72 -12.52 -19.10
CA LEU A 663 11.17 -12.07 -20.42
C LEU A 663 10.21 -11.08 -21.11
N SER A 664 9.05 -10.75 -20.52
CA SER A 664 8.01 -9.95 -21.19
C SER A 664 8.47 -8.53 -21.52
N ALA A 665 9.14 -7.84 -20.59
CA ALA A 665 9.67 -6.49 -20.85
C ALA A 665 10.71 -6.51 -21.99
N LEU A 666 11.62 -7.49 -21.98
CA LEU A 666 12.62 -7.67 -23.03
C LEU A 666 11.96 -7.94 -24.40
N ARG A 667 10.94 -8.81 -24.45
CA ARG A 667 10.16 -9.10 -25.67
C ARG A 667 9.55 -7.84 -26.27
N TYR A 668 8.93 -6.99 -25.45
CA TYR A 668 8.29 -5.77 -25.94
C TYR A 668 9.30 -4.75 -26.48
N ILE A 669 10.47 -4.59 -25.85
CA ILE A 669 11.52 -3.70 -26.37
C ILE A 669 12.06 -4.26 -27.70
N LEU A 670 12.34 -5.56 -27.79
CA LEU A 670 12.84 -6.18 -29.03
C LEU A 670 11.81 -6.11 -30.17
N MET A 671 10.52 -6.23 -29.87
CA MET A 671 9.42 -6.01 -30.83
C MET A 671 9.42 -4.56 -31.37
N ARG A 672 9.50 -3.59 -30.44
CA ARG A 672 9.55 -2.15 -30.76
C ARG A 672 10.83 -1.74 -31.48
N ALA A 673 11.93 -2.47 -31.25
CA ALA A 673 13.20 -2.32 -31.94
C ALA A 673 13.20 -2.94 -33.34
N GLY A 674 12.54 -4.09 -33.53
CA GLY A 674 12.46 -4.81 -34.81
C GLY A 674 13.19 -6.14 -34.85
N ASP A 675 13.64 -6.65 -33.70
CA ASP A 675 14.45 -7.85 -33.56
C ASP A 675 13.58 -9.11 -33.44
N PHE A 676 12.86 -9.41 -34.54
CA PHE A 676 11.76 -10.37 -34.52
C PHE A 676 12.19 -11.82 -34.29
N LYS A 677 13.41 -12.20 -34.68
CA LYS A 677 13.96 -13.53 -34.38
C LYS A 677 13.98 -13.78 -32.87
N ASN A 678 14.47 -12.79 -32.10
CA ASN A 678 14.63 -12.90 -30.65
C ASN A 678 13.28 -12.76 -29.93
N VAL A 679 12.34 -11.98 -30.47
CA VAL A 679 10.94 -11.94 -30.01
C VAL A 679 10.26 -13.29 -30.12
N VAL A 680 10.39 -13.97 -31.27
CA VAL A 680 9.80 -15.29 -31.51
C VAL A 680 10.44 -16.35 -30.60
N SER A 681 11.76 -16.30 -30.41
CA SER A 681 12.47 -17.17 -29.46
C SER A 681 11.96 -17.03 -28.02
N ILE A 682 11.72 -15.79 -27.55
CA ILE A 682 11.15 -15.54 -26.22
C ILE A 682 9.71 -16.09 -26.14
N ALA A 683 8.88 -15.87 -27.18
CA ALA A 683 7.50 -16.33 -27.19
C ALA A 683 7.39 -17.86 -27.01
N TYR A 684 8.20 -18.63 -27.75
CA TYR A 684 8.21 -20.10 -27.60
C TYR A 684 8.70 -20.59 -26.24
N ARG A 685 9.61 -19.84 -25.59
CA ARG A 685 10.06 -20.18 -24.23
C ARG A 685 8.99 -19.88 -23.18
N SER A 686 8.32 -18.72 -23.25
CA SER A 686 7.27 -18.35 -22.29
C SER A 686 6.08 -19.33 -22.29
N GLU A 687 5.86 -20.07 -23.39
CA GLU A 687 4.86 -21.14 -23.47
C GLU A 687 5.34 -22.47 -22.83
N GLN A 688 6.66 -22.67 -22.61
CA GLN A 688 7.22 -23.85 -21.94
C GLN A 688 7.53 -23.64 -20.44
N ASP A 689 7.99 -22.45 -20.04
CA ASP A 689 8.26 -22.10 -18.63
C ASP A 689 6.96 -21.98 -17.78
N GLY A 690 5.83 -22.48 -18.29
CA GLY A 690 4.56 -22.61 -17.58
C GLY A 690 4.55 -23.67 -16.46
N SER A 691 5.60 -24.47 -16.30
CA SER A 691 5.72 -25.46 -15.23
C SER A 691 6.17 -24.84 -13.90
N GLU A 692 5.19 -24.41 -13.09
CA GLU A 692 5.22 -24.30 -11.62
C GLU A 692 6.58 -24.05 -10.93
N SER A 693 7.06 -22.79 -10.95
CA SER A 693 7.90 -22.30 -9.87
C SER A 693 7.05 -22.09 -8.60
N TRP A 694 7.63 -22.28 -7.39
CA TRP A 694 6.93 -22.20 -6.11
C TRP A 694 7.60 -21.23 -5.13
N TYR A 695 6.83 -20.26 -4.62
CA TYR A 695 7.19 -19.34 -3.53
C TYR A 695 6.66 -19.84 -2.19
N THR A 696 7.32 -19.49 -1.08
CA THR A 696 6.82 -19.79 0.28
C THR A 696 6.41 -18.51 0.99
N CYS A 697 5.13 -18.39 1.32
CA CYS A 697 4.54 -17.30 2.12
C CYS A 697 5.35 -16.99 3.38
N CYS A 698 5.89 -15.77 3.49
CA CYS A 698 6.65 -15.33 4.66
C CYS A 698 5.77 -15.02 5.89
N GLY A 699 4.47 -14.81 5.71
CA GLY A 699 3.51 -14.65 6.81
C GLY A 699 3.18 -15.97 7.53
N PRO A 700 2.27 -15.95 8.54
CA PRO A 700 1.89 -17.13 9.34
C PRO A 700 1.43 -18.34 8.52
N CYS A 701 1.00 -18.10 7.28
CA CYS A 701 0.46 -19.12 6.41
C CYS A 701 1.50 -20.15 5.94
N ARG A 702 2.79 -19.77 5.79
CA ARG A 702 3.91 -20.61 5.29
C ARG A 702 3.61 -21.48 4.05
N ARG A 703 2.53 -21.16 3.33
CA ARG A 703 2.05 -21.86 2.13
C ARG A 703 3.12 -21.83 1.05
N LYS A 704 3.38 -22.98 0.43
CA LYS A 704 3.96 -23.02 -0.91
C LYS A 704 2.87 -22.69 -1.92
N VAL A 705 2.97 -21.52 -2.53
CA VAL A 705 2.09 -21.03 -3.59
C VAL A 705 2.91 -21.01 -4.89
N PRO A 706 2.34 -21.34 -6.06
CA PRO A 706 3.04 -21.11 -7.32
C PRO A 706 3.49 -19.65 -7.40
N THR A 707 4.67 -19.35 -7.95
CA THR A 707 5.24 -17.98 -7.96
C THR A 707 4.33 -16.98 -8.70
N ARG A 708 3.43 -17.47 -9.56
CA ARG A 708 2.34 -16.69 -10.20
C ARG A 708 1.30 -16.15 -9.21
N ASN A 709 1.10 -16.79 -8.06
CA ASN A 709 0.12 -16.40 -7.04
C ASN A 709 0.70 -15.49 -5.94
N VAL A 710 1.91 -14.96 -6.13
CA VAL A 710 2.61 -14.16 -5.10
C VAL A 710 2.36 -12.67 -5.28
N VAL A 711 2.39 -12.23 -6.55
CA VAL A 711 2.03 -10.87 -6.93
C VAL A 711 0.58 -10.57 -6.53
N SER A 712 -0.31 -11.58 -6.56
CA SER A 712 -1.73 -11.47 -6.18
C SER A 712 -2.02 -11.51 -4.67
N ILE A 713 -1.08 -11.92 -3.81
CA ILE A 713 -1.26 -11.90 -2.35
C ILE A 713 -0.96 -10.50 -1.76
N ALA A 714 -0.27 -9.66 -2.52
CA ALA A 714 0.35 -8.45 -2.01
C ALA A 714 -0.04 -7.19 -2.79
N TYR A 715 -0.29 -7.34 -4.10
CA TYR A 715 -1.28 -6.51 -4.79
C TYR A 715 -2.56 -7.33 -4.92
N ARG A 716 -3.68 -6.89 -4.33
CA ARG A 716 -5.01 -7.39 -4.74
C ARG A 716 -5.39 -6.83 -6.12
N SER A 717 -4.65 -7.25 -7.13
CA SER A 717 -5.21 -7.49 -8.45
C SER A 717 -5.66 -8.94 -8.47
N GLU A 718 -6.95 -9.18 -8.25
CA GLU A 718 -7.61 -10.44 -8.63
C GLU A 718 -7.32 -10.70 -10.12
N GLN A 719 -6.37 -11.58 -10.42
CA GLN A 719 -6.29 -12.24 -11.72
C GLN A 719 -6.85 -13.65 -11.57
N ASP A 720 -7.59 -14.08 -12.60
CA ASP A 720 -8.20 -15.40 -12.69
C ASP A 720 -7.24 -16.50 -12.19
N GLY A 721 -7.71 -17.40 -11.32
CA GLY A 721 -7.00 -18.64 -10.95
C GLY A 721 -6.81 -19.62 -12.12
N SER A 722 -7.42 -19.30 -13.28
CA SER A 722 -7.31 -20.07 -14.50
C SER A 722 -5.92 -19.94 -15.15
N GLU A 723 -5.55 -21.00 -15.86
CA GLU A 723 -4.51 -21.05 -16.91
C GLU A 723 -4.33 -19.72 -17.67
N SER A 724 -3.14 -19.37 -18.15
CA SER A 724 -2.88 -18.05 -18.77
C SER A 724 -3.65 -17.85 -20.11
N TRP A 725 -4.90 -17.38 -20.03
CA TRP A 725 -5.75 -17.10 -21.18
C TRP A 725 -5.41 -15.74 -21.81
N TYR A 726 -4.91 -15.76 -23.04
CA TYR A 726 -4.68 -14.57 -23.85
C TYR A 726 -6.01 -14.03 -24.38
N THR A 727 -6.32 -12.77 -24.10
CA THR A 727 -7.54 -12.11 -24.58
C THR A 727 -7.24 -11.35 -25.86
N CYS A 728 -7.95 -11.64 -26.94
CA CYS A 728 -7.87 -10.85 -28.17
C CYS A 728 -8.34 -9.40 -27.92
N CYS A 729 -7.48 -8.43 -28.24
CA CYS A 729 -7.78 -7.01 -28.14
C CYS A 729 -8.77 -6.49 -29.20
N GLY A 730 -9.10 -7.33 -30.18
CA GLY A 730 -10.13 -7.04 -31.18
C GLY A 730 -11.56 -7.12 -30.61
N PRO A 731 -12.58 -6.73 -31.40
CA PRO A 731 -13.97 -6.62 -30.94
C PRO A 731 -14.60 -7.95 -30.49
N CYS A 732 -13.95 -9.09 -30.73
CA CYS A 732 -14.44 -10.38 -30.25
C CYS A 732 -14.15 -10.64 -28.75
N ARG A 733 -13.20 -9.91 -28.13
CA ARG A 733 -12.67 -10.15 -26.75
C ARG A 733 -12.45 -11.64 -26.42
N ARG A 734 -12.09 -12.47 -27.42
CA ARG A 734 -11.99 -13.94 -27.26
C ARG A 734 -10.77 -14.29 -26.41
N LYS A 735 -10.97 -14.94 -25.27
CA LYS A 735 -9.95 -15.63 -24.48
C LYS A 735 -9.50 -16.92 -25.21
N VAL A 736 -8.20 -17.19 -25.29
CA VAL A 736 -7.60 -18.45 -25.79
C VAL A 736 -6.41 -18.91 -24.93
N PRO A 737 -6.09 -20.22 -24.83
CA PRO A 737 -5.04 -20.71 -23.94
C PRO A 737 -3.61 -20.58 -24.52
N THR A 738 -3.44 -20.27 -25.81
CA THR A 738 -2.10 -20.08 -26.44
C THR A 738 -2.12 -18.91 -27.42
N ARG A 739 -0.95 -18.31 -27.70
CA ARG A 739 -0.81 -17.20 -28.67
C ARG A 739 -0.67 -17.65 -30.13
N ASN A 740 -0.79 -18.95 -30.40
CA ASN A 740 -0.57 -19.53 -31.72
C ASN A 740 -1.45 -18.84 -32.80
N GLY A 741 -0.79 -18.18 -33.76
CA GLY A 741 -1.43 -17.45 -34.85
C GLY A 741 -1.95 -16.04 -34.51
N PHE A 742 -1.77 -15.55 -33.28
CA PHE A 742 -2.06 -14.14 -32.97
C PHE A 742 -1.07 -13.22 -33.69
N SER A 743 -1.54 -12.02 -34.03
CA SER A 743 -0.70 -10.96 -34.58
C SER A 743 -0.56 -9.81 -33.58
N ILE A 744 0.66 -9.29 -33.42
CA ILE A 744 0.96 -8.18 -32.51
C ILE A 744 1.33 -6.93 -33.31
N CYS A 745 0.78 -5.77 -32.95
CA CYS A 745 1.14 -4.48 -33.55
C CYS A 745 2.49 -3.96 -33.02
N ARG A 746 3.44 -3.60 -33.89
CA ARG A 746 4.76 -3.04 -33.48
C ARG A 746 4.69 -1.67 -32.80
N ILE A 747 3.55 -0.98 -32.92
CA ILE A 747 3.34 0.38 -32.43
C ILE A 747 2.54 0.32 -31.12
N CYS A 748 1.30 -0.16 -31.20
CA CYS A 748 0.37 -0.22 -30.06
C CYS A 748 0.57 -1.44 -29.14
N LEU A 749 1.37 -2.44 -29.54
CA LEU A 749 1.49 -3.76 -28.88
C LEU A 749 0.19 -4.59 -28.74
N GLU A 750 -0.93 -4.10 -29.27
CA GLU A 750 -2.21 -4.82 -29.29
C GLU A 750 -2.12 -6.20 -29.97
N GLU A 751 -2.70 -7.21 -29.32
CA GLU A 751 -2.67 -8.61 -29.74
C GLU A 751 -4.02 -9.03 -30.34
N LEU A 752 -4.02 -9.38 -31.62
CA LEU A 752 -5.21 -9.66 -32.41
C LEU A 752 -5.24 -11.12 -32.87
N CYS A 753 -6.36 -11.81 -32.65
CA CYS A 753 -6.57 -13.15 -33.19
C CYS A 753 -6.72 -13.12 -34.72
N PRO A 754 -6.47 -14.25 -35.44
CA PRO A 754 -6.58 -14.32 -36.90
C PRO A 754 -7.89 -13.78 -37.49
N ASP A 755 -9.00 -13.96 -36.79
CA ASP A 755 -10.31 -13.49 -37.22
C ASP A 755 -10.41 -11.96 -37.16
N CYS A 756 -9.83 -11.33 -36.13
CA CYS A 756 -9.83 -9.88 -35.97
C CYS A 756 -8.85 -9.18 -36.91
N VAL A 757 -7.71 -9.81 -37.22
CA VAL A 757 -6.77 -9.31 -38.24
C VAL A 757 -7.48 -9.21 -39.60
N LYS A 758 -8.21 -10.24 -40.01
CA LYS A 758 -8.97 -10.27 -41.29
C LYS A 758 -10.12 -9.27 -41.34
N LEU A 759 -10.75 -8.96 -40.21
CA LEU A 759 -11.74 -7.88 -40.13
C LEU A 759 -11.10 -6.49 -40.29
N GLY A 760 -9.83 -6.35 -39.90
CA GLY A 760 -9.07 -5.10 -39.96
C GLY A 760 -8.70 -4.59 -41.35
N GLU A 761 -8.65 -5.47 -42.36
CA GLU A 761 -8.33 -5.10 -43.75
C GLU A 761 -9.38 -4.19 -44.43
N GLY A 762 -10.58 -4.08 -43.84
CA GLY A 762 -11.66 -3.21 -44.32
C GLY A 762 -11.95 -2.03 -43.38
N VAL A 763 -12.15 -2.33 -42.08
CA VAL A 763 -12.31 -1.34 -41.00
C VAL A 763 -11.80 -1.96 -39.70
N MET A 764 -10.58 -1.64 -39.29
CA MET A 764 -10.22 -1.81 -37.87
C MET A 764 -11.13 -0.90 -37.03
N PRO A 765 -11.79 -1.41 -35.98
CA PRO A 765 -12.40 -0.54 -34.99
C PRO A 765 -11.31 0.36 -34.41
N LYS A 766 -11.54 1.67 -34.35
CA LYS A 766 -10.62 2.69 -33.81
C LYS A 766 -10.24 2.51 -32.33
N LYS A 767 -10.57 1.37 -31.72
CA LYS A 767 -10.69 1.20 -30.27
C LYS A 767 -9.36 1.04 -29.53
N ARG A 768 -8.32 0.49 -30.17
CA ARG A 768 -6.96 0.34 -29.61
C ARG A 768 -5.82 0.29 -30.65
N CYS A 769 -6.12 -0.04 -31.91
CA CYS A 769 -5.14 -0.07 -33.00
C CYS A 769 -5.80 0.41 -34.30
N ASN A 770 -5.14 1.29 -35.05
CA ASN A 770 -5.65 1.86 -36.30
C ASN A 770 -5.57 0.85 -37.48
N SER A 771 -6.41 0.99 -38.51
CA SER A 771 -6.31 0.23 -39.77
C SER A 771 -5.05 0.58 -40.57
N GLN A 772 -4.54 1.81 -40.43
CA GLN A 772 -3.23 2.21 -40.95
C GLN A 772 -2.10 1.38 -40.30
N HIS A 773 -2.30 0.80 -39.11
CA HIS A 773 -1.28 -0.01 -38.45
C HIS A 773 -1.21 -1.47 -38.94
N VAL A 774 -2.05 -1.89 -39.89
CA VAL A 774 -2.09 -3.28 -40.39
C VAL A 774 -0.74 -3.73 -40.98
N GLU A 775 0.02 -2.83 -41.62
CA GLU A 775 1.36 -3.12 -42.14
C GLU A 775 2.42 -3.37 -41.05
N TYR A 776 2.14 -2.97 -39.81
CA TYR A 776 3.00 -3.17 -38.64
C TYR A 776 2.60 -4.38 -37.78
N LEU A 777 1.63 -5.18 -38.21
CA LEU A 777 1.26 -6.43 -37.54
C LEU A 777 2.30 -7.54 -37.81
N ILE A 778 2.59 -8.34 -36.79
CA ILE A 778 3.43 -9.54 -36.91
C ILE A 778 2.69 -10.75 -36.36
N SER A 779 2.41 -11.72 -37.21
CA SER A 779 1.88 -13.02 -36.78
C SER A 779 2.97 -13.83 -36.07
N ILE A 780 2.67 -14.33 -34.88
CA ILE A 780 3.50 -15.34 -34.20
C ILE A 780 3.24 -16.69 -34.90
N PRO A 781 4.24 -17.30 -35.55
CA PRO A 781 4.05 -18.56 -36.25
C PRO A 781 3.77 -19.69 -35.24
N PRO A 782 2.83 -20.61 -35.53
CA PRO A 782 2.49 -21.69 -34.61
C PRO A 782 3.71 -22.58 -34.32
N GLN A 783 3.86 -23.04 -33.08
CA GLN A 783 4.94 -23.96 -32.72
C GLN A 783 4.75 -25.32 -33.41
N ILE A 784 5.79 -25.80 -34.12
CA ILE A 784 5.76 -27.06 -34.89
C ILE A 784 6.58 -28.17 -34.22
N GLU A 785 7.53 -27.83 -33.33
CA GLU A 785 8.47 -28.76 -32.70
C GLU A 785 8.54 -28.55 -31.17
N GLU A 786 8.63 -29.66 -30.42
CA GLU A 786 8.88 -29.65 -28.97
C GLU A 786 10.34 -29.27 -28.69
N ILE A 787 10.57 -28.22 -27.90
CA ILE A 787 11.91 -27.78 -27.45
C ILE A 787 12.22 -28.49 -26.11
N SER A 788 13.48 -28.79 -25.81
CA SER A 788 13.85 -29.35 -24.51
C SER A 788 13.83 -28.27 -23.41
N GLY A 789 13.35 -28.64 -22.22
CA GLY A 789 13.10 -27.69 -21.13
C GLY A 789 14.33 -26.84 -20.77
N GLY A 790 14.18 -25.53 -20.86
CA GLY A 790 15.25 -24.54 -20.60
C GLY A 790 15.99 -24.04 -21.85
N GLY A 791 15.69 -24.56 -23.05
CA GLY A 791 16.23 -24.09 -24.32
C GLY A 791 15.67 -22.74 -24.80
N MET A 792 16.22 -22.25 -25.92
CA MET A 792 15.75 -21.13 -26.73
C MET A 792 15.75 -21.54 -28.20
N LEU A 793 14.65 -21.33 -28.92
CA LEU A 793 14.55 -21.67 -30.35
C LEU A 793 14.76 -20.41 -31.20
N VAL A 794 15.93 -20.28 -31.83
CA VAL A 794 16.31 -19.13 -32.68
C VAL A 794 16.51 -19.63 -34.11
N ASP A 795 15.78 -19.07 -35.09
CA ASP A 795 15.85 -19.47 -36.51
C ASP A 795 15.77 -21.00 -36.72
N SER A 796 14.82 -21.65 -36.03
CA SER A 796 14.63 -23.12 -36.00
C SER A 796 15.85 -23.91 -35.52
N LYS A 797 16.67 -23.33 -34.64
CA LYS A 797 17.77 -24.00 -33.94
C LYS A 797 17.65 -23.81 -32.44
N GLU A 798 17.70 -24.91 -31.71
CA GLU A 798 17.76 -24.92 -30.25
C GLU A 798 19.14 -24.47 -29.77
N MET A 799 19.18 -23.60 -28.76
CA MET A 799 20.39 -23.22 -28.03
C MET A 799 20.11 -22.95 -26.55
N GLU A 800 21.15 -22.99 -25.72
CA GLU A 800 21.05 -22.68 -24.29
C GLU A 800 20.71 -21.20 -24.06
N PHE A 801 19.84 -20.91 -23.07
CA PHE A 801 19.47 -19.55 -22.67
C PHE A 801 20.66 -18.60 -22.45
N LYS A 802 21.69 -19.04 -21.71
CA LYS A 802 22.90 -18.23 -21.46
C LYS A 802 23.69 -17.96 -22.74
N THR A 803 23.68 -18.89 -23.69
CA THR A 803 24.29 -18.71 -25.01
C THR A 803 23.50 -17.69 -25.84
N TRP A 804 22.17 -17.78 -25.84
CA TRP A 804 21.29 -16.80 -26.50
C TRP A 804 21.45 -15.38 -25.91
N LEU A 805 21.37 -15.24 -24.58
CA LEU A 805 21.50 -13.95 -23.90
C LEU A 805 22.87 -13.28 -24.18
N ASN A 806 23.93 -14.08 -24.29
CA ASN A 806 25.27 -13.59 -24.66
C ASN A 806 25.42 -13.28 -26.17
N GLN A 807 24.58 -13.84 -27.05
CA GLN A 807 24.48 -13.38 -28.44
C GLN A 807 23.75 -12.04 -28.48
N LEU A 808 22.61 -11.91 -27.80
CA LEU A 808 21.83 -10.67 -27.72
C LEU A 808 22.68 -9.49 -27.20
N LYS A 809 23.47 -9.69 -26.14
CA LYS A 809 24.43 -8.68 -25.63
C LYS A 809 25.43 -8.19 -26.68
N LYS A 810 25.89 -9.08 -27.56
CA LYS A 810 26.85 -8.74 -28.64
C LYS A 810 26.18 -8.02 -29.79
N GLU A 811 24.99 -8.47 -30.19
CA GLU A 811 24.21 -7.88 -31.28
C GLU A 811 23.79 -6.44 -30.96
N TRP A 812 23.39 -6.18 -29.71
CA TRP A 812 22.96 -4.86 -29.24
C TRP A 812 24.07 -4.00 -28.59
N ALA A 813 25.27 -4.56 -28.43
CA ALA A 813 26.41 -3.95 -27.75
C ALA A 813 26.09 -3.48 -26.31
N LEU A 814 25.50 -4.37 -25.50
CA LEU A 814 24.97 -4.07 -24.15
C LEU A 814 26.02 -4.10 -23.02
N GLY A 815 27.26 -4.47 -23.33
CA GLY A 815 28.33 -4.65 -22.33
C GLY A 815 28.21 -5.95 -21.53
N ASP A 816 29.20 -6.19 -20.67
CA ASP A 816 29.18 -7.30 -19.71
C ASP A 816 28.34 -6.94 -18.48
N CYS A 817 27.63 -7.92 -17.90
CA CYS A 817 26.94 -7.75 -16.63
C CYS A 817 27.98 -7.55 -15.52
N LYS A 818 28.28 -6.29 -15.17
CA LYS A 818 28.97 -5.95 -13.93
C LYS A 818 27.96 -6.03 -12.78
N PRO A 819 28.30 -6.69 -11.67
CA PRO A 819 27.59 -6.45 -10.42
C PRO A 819 27.96 -5.04 -9.96
N ASP A 820 27.01 -4.10 -10.06
CA ASP A 820 27.18 -2.77 -9.48
C ASP A 820 27.02 -2.89 -7.96
N CYS A 821 28.15 -3.14 -7.27
CA CYS A 821 28.27 -3.00 -5.83
C CYS A 821 28.30 -1.51 -5.42
N THR A 822 27.30 -0.75 -5.84
CA THR A 822 26.99 0.58 -5.33
C THR A 822 25.61 0.52 -4.71
N GLU A 823 25.57 0.63 -3.38
CA GLU A 823 24.37 0.65 -2.55
C GLU A 823 23.48 1.85 -2.90
N ALA A 824 22.64 1.71 -3.91
CA ALA A 824 21.35 2.38 -3.96
C ALA A 824 20.34 1.48 -3.23
N PRO A 825 19.44 2.03 -2.40
CA PRO A 825 18.43 1.23 -1.72
C PRO A 825 17.46 0.70 -2.77
N HIS A 826 17.69 -0.53 -3.21
CA HIS A 826 16.68 -1.32 -3.91
C HIS A 826 15.58 -1.61 -2.90
N LEU A 827 14.52 -0.80 -2.93
CA LEU A 827 13.25 -1.15 -2.31
C LEU A 827 12.77 -2.45 -2.97
N ASN A 828 13.03 -3.55 -2.28
CA ASN A 828 12.47 -4.84 -2.62
C ASN A 828 10.95 -4.70 -2.51
N ILE A 829 10.21 -5.29 -3.46
CA ILE A 829 8.75 -5.34 -3.38
C ILE A 829 8.35 -6.06 -2.07
N GLY A 830 9.14 -7.03 -1.59
CA GLY A 830 8.98 -7.63 -0.25
C GLY A 830 9.14 -6.66 0.92
N ASP A 831 9.92 -5.58 0.80
CA ASP A 831 10.08 -4.57 1.86
C ASP A 831 8.92 -3.57 1.84
N PHE A 832 8.46 -3.17 0.64
CA PHE A 832 7.23 -2.38 0.46
C PHE A 832 6.00 -3.11 1.01
N LEU A 833 5.90 -4.40 0.73
CA LEU A 833 4.81 -5.26 1.21
C LEU A 833 4.96 -5.63 2.69
N GLY A 834 6.18 -5.69 3.21
CA GLY A 834 6.44 -5.75 4.65
C GLY A 834 5.85 -4.54 5.37
N ALA A 835 6.06 -3.34 4.82
CA ALA A 835 5.43 -2.11 5.33
C ALA A 835 3.89 -2.13 5.23
N CYS A 836 3.31 -2.72 4.18
CA CYS A 836 1.85 -2.89 4.06
C CYS A 836 1.27 -3.94 5.03
N VAL A 837 2.06 -4.91 5.50
CA VAL A 837 1.64 -5.92 6.49
C VAL A 837 1.69 -5.38 7.93
N GLU A 838 2.35 -4.25 8.18
CA GLU A 838 2.28 -3.55 9.49
C GLU A 838 1.06 -2.59 9.63
N TYR A 839 0.18 -2.55 8.63
CA TYR A 839 -1.04 -1.71 8.60
C TYR A 839 -2.36 -2.48 8.42
N PHE A 840 -2.35 -3.81 8.64
CA PHE A 840 -3.52 -4.67 8.78
C PHE A 840 -3.36 -5.64 9.97
#